data_AF-A0AAN7SU32-F1
#
_entry.id   AF-A0AAN7SU32-F1
#
_cell.length_a   1.000
_cell.length_b   1.000
_cell.length_c   1.000
_cell.angle_alpha   90.00
_cell.angle_beta   90.00
_cell.angle_gamma   90.00
#
_symmetry.space_group_name_H-M   'P 1'
#
loop_
_entity.id
_entity.type
_entity.pdbx_description
1 polymer ?
#
loop_
_entity_poly.entity_id
_entity_poly.type
_entity_poly.pdbx_seq_one_letter_code
_entity_poly.pdbx_strand_id
1 'polypeptide(L)'
;MELSGEKHDDVYSTRDAVEDIWGPRTGYKPGEKWPTRVDEHCIEKPEKWIQSACVMCSNGCGMDIAVSNSKIVGVRGREVDRINHGRLGPKGLYAWKSLQSKDRLQYPMIRRNGKLERATWDEAMNLIVEKSKEIRERLTAHAIGFYTSGQLFLEEYYALAMVCKAGLNTLHEDGNTRLCTATAAASMRENFGSDGQPGSYTDIDHTACIMLVGHNMAATQTVLWSRILDRLAGPDPPQLIVIDPRKSNSAKKATLHLAPKIGTNCALLNGIEYLIFKKGYVNEPFVSKSVCNLDKLWDTVQEYPPDVVSKITGVSEADIEKAADILGRSSSLLSTALQGVYQSNQATASACQINNINLLLGQIGKPGSGIYQMNGQPTAQNNREAGCNGEYPGFRNHQNPRHMQELADLWNIDMARVPHWAEPTHIENMLTFIDGGSMEMFWISGTNPLVSLPNLAKARSTLTDPNLFVVVQDIFPTETTAIADVVLPAAAWGEKTGCFTNVDRTVHISHKAVEPPGEAKADIEIFIDYAKRMGFKDKDGKPLLKYSNSNEAFEGWKALSKGRPCDYSGLSYEKLSEGSGLQWPCNKEHPNGCERLFSNGVFYTDIEYCESYGHDLETGAPLSRSEYESLNPAGRAILKPCHYLAELEAVDDEYPFHISTGRRARHFHTRTKTGRTKELQQRDPEPYIQINERDAEKLGIKEGDMVLAESRRGKIEAVARVGDISEGQTFIPFHYGYFDNHSGRATAANEITQEQWDPVSKQPMFKSGAVKLKKVSQDKNTNGEVKVHAREPQSDIVKKVETEKKTQGDNTKVERMLEYWLGATYGALVTAIDICDHVIPRIEGADFEIGTGMRIMQRIATSCTERLDPILERYETEKTLGQEMAKMLQHRLFPEDLVTAVEAPAYEILLTIQSFFVYLSHIESRLHALRPTAGAAWDQEFVETVDFVTEQVNRMQAWAKQQLGSRSTQVLLVPNKHAVGLKERVESRAKLGMRDSSHPDH
;
A
#
# COMPACT_ATOMS: atom_id res chain seq x y z
N MET A 1 -28.95 49.57 10.80
CA MET A 1 -28.75 51.00 10.55
C MET A 1 -27.25 51.18 10.36
N GLU A 2 -26.88 51.52 9.12
CA GLU A 2 -25.58 52.00 8.61
C GLU A 2 -24.29 51.48 9.24
N LEU A 3 -23.63 50.55 8.53
CA LEU A 3 -22.17 50.52 8.46
C LEU A 3 -21.76 50.74 7.02
N SER A 4 -21.04 51.85 6.87
CA SER A 4 -20.35 52.40 5.72
C SER A 4 -19.87 51.36 4.70
N GLY A 5 -20.27 51.58 3.45
CA GLY A 5 -19.62 50.96 2.30
C GLY A 5 -18.21 51.51 2.13
N GLU A 6 -17.21 50.68 2.42
CA GLU A 6 -15.95 50.69 1.69
C GLU A 6 -16.08 49.66 0.58
N LYS A 7 -15.99 50.11 -0.67
CA LYS A 7 -15.82 49.22 -1.81
C LYS A 7 -14.44 48.56 -1.67
N HIS A 8 -14.40 47.26 -1.39
CA HIS A 8 -13.18 46.46 -1.53
C HIS A 8 -12.87 46.31 -3.02
N ASP A 9 -12.06 47.23 -3.58
CA ASP A 9 -11.50 47.14 -4.93
C ASP A 9 -10.35 46.10 -5.04
N ASP A 10 -10.20 45.21 -4.05
CA ASP A 10 -8.97 44.43 -3.82
C ASP A 10 -9.08 42.90 -4.04
N VAL A 11 -10.29 42.33 -4.20
CA VAL A 11 -10.44 40.90 -4.53
C VAL A 11 -10.38 40.70 -6.04
N TYR A 12 -9.37 39.98 -6.52
CA TYR A 12 -9.14 39.68 -7.94
C TYR A 12 -9.16 38.18 -8.19
N SER A 13 -9.92 37.74 -9.20
CA SER A 13 -9.92 36.35 -9.66
C SER A 13 -10.03 36.33 -11.17
N THR A 14 -9.19 35.57 -11.87
CA THR A 14 -9.25 35.49 -13.34
C THR A 14 -10.48 34.71 -13.83
N ARG A 15 -11.03 33.84 -12.97
CA ARG A 15 -12.26 33.06 -13.23
C ARG A 15 -12.88 32.56 -11.92
N ASP A 16 -14.14 32.14 -11.98
CA ASP A 16 -14.79 31.36 -10.92
C ASP A 16 -14.55 29.88 -11.17
N ALA A 17 -13.49 29.33 -10.55
CA ALA A 17 -13.16 27.92 -10.69
C ALA A 17 -14.04 26.98 -9.85
N VAL A 18 -14.90 27.52 -8.98
CA VAL A 18 -15.86 26.73 -8.20
C VAL A 18 -17.06 26.36 -9.06
N GLU A 19 -17.57 27.30 -9.85
CA GLU A 19 -18.67 27.04 -10.80
C GLU A 19 -18.19 26.42 -12.10
N ASP A 20 -17.20 27.02 -12.78
CA ASP A 20 -16.59 26.45 -13.99
C ASP A 20 -15.20 25.89 -13.67
N ILE A 21 -15.13 24.61 -13.33
CA ILE A 21 -13.89 23.96 -12.89
C ILE A 21 -12.77 24.06 -13.94
N TRP A 22 -13.10 23.92 -15.23
CA TRP A 22 -12.10 23.72 -16.29
C TRP A 22 -11.81 24.98 -17.11
N GLY A 23 -12.72 25.95 -17.11
CA GLY A 23 -12.56 27.21 -17.83
C GLY A 23 -12.79 27.08 -19.34
N PRO A 24 -12.53 28.16 -20.11
CA PRO A 24 -12.68 28.16 -21.56
C PRO A 24 -11.74 27.16 -22.24
N ARG A 25 -12.17 26.64 -23.39
CA ARG A 25 -11.38 25.71 -24.22
C ARG A 25 -10.39 26.46 -25.10
N THR A 26 -9.17 25.93 -25.20
CA THR A 26 -8.13 26.41 -26.12
C THR A 26 -7.61 25.25 -26.93
N GLY A 27 -8.32 24.90 -28.00
CA GLY A 27 -7.96 23.77 -28.87
C GLY A 27 -6.61 23.95 -29.55
N TYR A 28 -5.84 22.86 -29.68
CA TYR A 28 -4.51 22.84 -30.28
C TYR A 28 -4.26 21.52 -31.04
N LYS A 29 -3.33 21.53 -31.99
CA LYS A 29 -3.03 20.36 -32.84
C LYS A 29 -2.14 19.34 -32.14
N PRO A 30 -2.14 18.07 -32.58
CA PRO A 30 -1.19 17.09 -32.09
C PRO A 30 0.26 17.58 -32.20
N GLY A 31 1.02 17.46 -31.12
CA GLY A 31 2.42 17.84 -31.02
C GLY A 31 2.70 19.33 -30.85
N GLU A 32 1.69 20.19 -30.87
CA GLU A 32 1.84 21.58 -30.44
C GLU A 32 1.88 21.68 -28.91
N LYS A 33 2.64 22.65 -28.41
CA LYS A 33 2.69 22.95 -26.98
C LYS A 33 1.30 23.41 -26.50
N TRP A 34 0.80 22.83 -25.40
CA TRP A 34 -0.46 23.26 -24.80
C TRP A 34 -0.45 24.80 -24.51
N PRO A 35 -1.42 25.59 -25.03
CA PRO A 35 -1.40 27.04 -24.91
C PRO A 35 -1.42 27.52 -23.46
N THR A 36 -0.76 28.63 -23.15
CA THR A 36 -0.72 29.22 -21.80
C THR A 36 -2.08 29.80 -21.39
N ARG A 37 -2.45 29.64 -20.11
CA ARG A 37 -3.50 30.42 -19.44
C ARG A 37 -3.15 30.57 -17.96
N VAL A 38 -2.96 31.79 -17.48
CA VAL A 38 -2.64 32.05 -16.07
C VAL A 38 -3.93 32.21 -15.26
N ASP A 39 -4.17 31.25 -14.37
CA ASP A 39 -5.26 31.29 -13.41
C ASP A 39 -4.73 31.92 -12.09
N GLU A 40 -5.41 32.94 -11.58
CA GLU A 40 -5.02 33.70 -10.38
C GLU A 40 -6.23 33.99 -9.48
N HIS A 41 -6.00 33.95 -8.17
CA HIS A 41 -6.96 34.38 -7.16
C HIS A 41 -6.25 35.06 -5.98
N CYS A 42 -6.56 36.34 -5.76
CA CYS A 42 -6.01 37.18 -4.70
C CYS A 42 -7.15 37.90 -3.97
N ILE A 43 -7.05 38.03 -2.65
CA ILE A 43 -8.01 38.80 -1.83
C ILE A 43 -7.55 40.22 -1.53
N GLU A 44 -6.27 40.51 -1.76
CA GLU A 44 -5.67 41.84 -1.76
C GLU A 44 -4.42 41.88 -2.65
N LYS A 45 -3.91 43.08 -2.92
CA LYS A 45 -2.71 43.29 -3.72
C LYS A 45 -1.46 42.73 -2.99
N PRO A 46 -0.68 41.83 -3.62
CA PRO A 46 0.50 41.25 -2.98
C PRO A 46 1.73 42.17 -3.00
N GLU A 47 2.55 42.08 -1.97
CA GLU A 47 3.87 42.73 -1.86
C GLU A 47 4.97 41.90 -2.55
N LYS A 48 4.85 40.58 -2.50
CA LYS A 48 5.79 39.62 -3.09
C LYS A 48 5.11 38.34 -3.55
N TRP A 49 5.74 37.66 -4.49
CA TRP A 49 5.35 36.35 -5.00
C TRP A 49 6.46 35.34 -4.68
N ILE A 50 6.10 34.24 -4.04
CA ILE A 50 7.04 33.20 -3.60
C ILE A 50 6.76 31.91 -4.36
N GLN A 51 7.79 31.35 -5.02
CA GLN A 51 7.63 30.15 -5.84
C GLN A 51 7.23 28.93 -5.00
N SER A 52 6.28 28.15 -5.54
CA SER A 52 5.86 26.86 -5.02
C SER A 52 5.20 26.00 -6.11
N ALA A 53 4.51 24.95 -5.71
CA ALA A 53 3.56 24.22 -6.51
C ALA A 53 2.40 23.71 -5.62
N CYS A 54 1.29 23.32 -6.22
CA CYS A 54 0.07 22.91 -5.51
C CYS A 54 0.24 21.57 -4.79
N VAL A 55 -0.03 21.55 -3.47
CA VAL A 55 0.01 20.33 -2.64
C VAL A 55 -1.38 19.70 -2.38
N MET A 56 -2.27 19.77 -3.38
CA MET A 56 -3.60 19.16 -3.27
C MET A 56 -3.66 17.81 -3.97
N CYS A 57 -3.86 17.75 -5.29
CA CYS A 57 -3.79 16.49 -6.04
C CYS A 57 -2.37 16.21 -6.56
N SER A 58 -2.16 15.00 -7.09
CA SER A 58 -0.91 14.54 -7.69
C SER A 58 -0.50 15.19 -9.01
N ASN A 59 -1.25 16.16 -9.53
CA ASN A 59 -0.88 16.85 -10.77
C ASN A 59 0.46 17.60 -10.63
N GLY A 60 0.74 18.23 -9.49
CA GLY A 60 1.96 19.03 -9.29
C GLY A 60 1.96 20.35 -10.08
N CYS A 61 0.88 21.12 -10.01
CA CYS A 61 0.78 22.40 -10.73
C CYS A 61 1.71 23.47 -10.14
N GLY A 62 2.65 24.00 -10.93
CA GLY A 62 3.49 25.14 -10.56
C GLY A 62 2.68 26.40 -10.24
N MET A 63 2.99 27.06 -9.13
CA MET A 63 2.32 28.31 -8.72
C MET A 63 3.22 29.23 -7.92
N ASP A 64 2.86 30.51 -7.84
CA ASP A 64 3.44 31.43 -6.88
C ASP A 64 2.42 31.74 -5.78
N ILE A 65 2.91 31.85 -4.54
CA ILE A 65 2.16 32.26 -3.36
C ILE A 65 2.28 33.78 -3.23
N ALA A 66 1.15 34.47 -3.21
CA ALA A 66 1.08 35.91 -3.00
C ALA A 66 1.13 36.20 -1.49
N VAL A 67 2.05 37.07 -1.07
CA VAL A 67 2.24 37.45 0.33
C VAL A 67 2.12 38.97 0.49
N SER A 68 1.41 39.38 1.53
CA SER A 68 1.27 40.78 1.98
C SER A 68 1.10 40.79 3.49
N ASN A 69 1.73 41.73 4.20
CA ASN A 69 1.66 41.84 5.67
C ASN A 69 2.00 40.51 6.39
N SER A 70 3.00 39.79 5.88
CA SER A 70 3.42 38.45 6.36
C SER A 70 2.33 37.38 6.34
N LYS A 71 1.28 37.54 5.52
CA LYS A 71 0.19 36.57 5.34
C LYS A 71 0.08 36.17 3.88
N ILE A 72 -0.38 34.95 3.66
CA ILE A 72 -0.77 34.51 2.31
C ILE A 72 -2.09 35.20 1.96
N VAL A 73 -2.12 35.84 0.79
CA VAL A 73 -3.28 36.62 0.30
C VAL A 73 -3.75 36.19 -1.09
N GLY A 74 -3.07 35.24 -1.71
CA GLY A 74 -3.47 34.74 -3.01
C GLY A 74 -2.49 33.72 -3.59
N VAL A 75 -2.81 33.27 -4.78
CA VAL A 75 -1.97 32.41 -5.62
C VAL A 75 -2.18 32.73 -7.09
N ARG A 76 -1.15 32.46 -7.91
CA ARG A 76 -1.25 32.42 -9.37
C ARG A 76 -0.54 31.20 -9.92
N GLY A 77 -1.03 30.62 -11.01
CA GLY A 77 -0.28 29.57 -11.69
C GLY A 77 0.95 30.14 -12.42
N ARG A 78 2.02 29.36 -12.54
CA ARG A 78 3.24 29.76 -13.25
C ARG A 78 3.11 29.46 -14.74
N GLU A 79 3.17 30.49 -15.58
CA GLU A 79 3.14 30.34 -17.05
C GLU A 79 4.23 29.42 -17.58
N VAL A 80 5.44 29.53 -17.02
CA VAL A 80 6.62 28.77 -17.46
C VAL A 80 6.58 27.30 -17.07
N ASP A 81 5.62 26.88 -16.24
CA ASP A 81 5.60 25.53 -15.68
C ASP A 81 5.12 24.48 -16.69
N ARG A 82 5.90 23.40 -16.84
CA ARG A 82 5.65 22.30 -17.79
C ARG A 82 4.35 21.54 -17.53
N ILE A 83 3.86 21.55 -16.29
CA ILE A 83 2.71 20.76 -15.88
C ILE A 83 1.42 21.49 -16.23
N ASN A 84 1.30 22.75 -15.79
CA ASN A 84 0.02 23.45 -15.82
C ASN A 84 -0.05 24.65 -16.77
N HIS A 85 1.09 25.17 -17.24
CA HIS A 85 1.16 26.33 -18.14
C HIS A 85 0.29 27.50 -17.62
N GLY A 86 0.39 27.77 -16.32
CA GLY A 86 -0.37 28.79 -15.61
C GLY A 86 -1.74 28.37 -15.05
N ARG A 87 -2.28 27.20 -15.40
CA ARG A 87 -3.64 26.82 -15.01
C ARG A 87 -3.73 26.25 -13.60
N LEU A 88 -4.83 26.52 -12.91
CA LEU A 88 -5.10 25.99 -11.58
C LEU A 88 -6.54 25.47 -11.50
N GLY A 89 -6.73 24.37 -10.76
CA GLY A 89 -8.06 23.88 -10.43
C GLY A 89 -8.68 24.63 -9.24
N PRO A 90 -9.96 24.36 -8.89
CA PRO A 90 -10.63 24.98 -7.74
C PRO A 90 -9.84 24.84 -6.44
N LYS A 91 -9.33 23.64 -6.16
CA LYS A 91 -8.52 23.42 -4.97
C LYS A 91 -7.22 24.25 -4.98
N GLY A 92 -6.58 24.38 -6.15
CA GLY A 92 -5.36 25.17 -6.30
C GLY A 92 -5.60 26.66 -6.04
N LEU A 93 -6.71 27.22 -6.51
CA LEU A 93 -7.03 28.65 -6.37
C LEU A 93 -7.56 29.05 -4.99
N TYR A 94 -8.22 28.13 -4.26
CA TYR A 94 -8.97 28.49 -3.05
C TYR A 94 -8.49 27.79 -1.77
N ALA A 95 -7.83 26.63 -1.82
CA ALA A 95 -7.56 25.85 -0.60
C ALA A 95 -6.53 26.48 0.34
N TRP A 96 -5.69 27.39 -0.16
CA TRP A 96 -4.75 28.16 0.67
C TRP A 96 -5.46 28.98 1.76
N LYS A 97 -6.73 29.36 1.54
CA LYS A 97 -7.54 30.10 2.54
C LYS A 97 -7.72 29.32 3.83
N SER A 98 -7.65 27.98 3.80
CA SER A 98 -7.70 27.15 5.01
C SER A 98 -6.58 27.47 6.01
N LEU A 99 -5.43 27.95 5.53
CA LEU A 99 -4.31 28.32 6.40
C LEU A 99 -4.58 29.55 7.26
N GLN A 100 -5.57 30.37 6.89
CA GLN A 100 -6.03 31.50 7.70
C GLN A 100 -7.06 31.09 8.76
N SER A 101 -7.41 29.81 8.87
CA SER A 101 -8.38 29.33 9.85
C SER A 101 -7.88 29.56 11.28
N LYS A 102 -8.79 29.97 12.16
CA LYS A 102 -8.50 30.31 13.56
C LYS A 102 -8.19 29.08 14.43
N ASP A 103 -8.60 27.90 13.98
CA ASP A 103 -8.45 26.64 14.70
C ASP A 103 -7.19 25.86 14.32
N ARG A 104 -6.23 26.48 13.62
CA ARG A 104 -4.90 25.88 13.38
C ARG A 104 -4.25 25.46 14.70
N LEU A 105 -3.61 24.28 14.69
CA LEU A 105 -2.79 23.82 15.81
C LEU A 105 -1.57 24.74 15.93
N GLN A 106 -1.38 25.31 17.12
CA GLN A 106 -0.33 26.30 17.39
C GLN A 106 0.69 25.83 18.42
N TYR A 107 0.33 24.90 19.30
CA TYR A 107 1.16 24.48 20.42
C TYR A 107 1.07 22.96 20.59
N PRO A 108 2.13 22.30 21.08
CA PRO A 108 2.04 20.93 21.53
C PRO A 108 0.92 20.77 22.57
N MET A 109 0.24 19.64 22.55
CA MET A 109 -0.76 19.30 23.55
C MET A 109 -0.51 17.89 24.09
N ILE A 110 -0.71 17.71 25.39
CA ILE A 110 -0.63 16.42 26.06
C ILE A 110 -1.98 16.13 26.70
N ARG A 111 -2.44 14.89 26.61
CA ARG A 111 -3.65 14.46 27.29
C ARG A 111 -3.42 14.33 28.79
N ARG A 112 -4.11 15.15 29.57
CA ARG A 112 -4.12 15.13 31.04
C ARG A 112 -5.57 15.05 31.50
N ASN A 113 -5.88 14.12 32.40
CA ASN A 113 -7.24 13.91 32.92
C ASN A 113 -8.32 13.77 31.83
N GLY A 114 -8.01 13.05 30.75
CA GLY A 114 -8.92 12.83 29.61
C GLY A 114 -9.01 13.99 28.62
N LYS A 115 -8.38 15.15 28.88
CA LYS A 115 -8.45 16.34 28.01
C LYS A 115 -7.08 16.68 27.44
N LEU A 116 -7.05 17.17 26.20
CA LEU A 116 -5.85 17.74 25.60
C LEU A 116 -5.60 19.13 26.19
N GLU A 117 -4.46 19.29 26.86
CA GLU A 117 -4.02 20.55 27.44
C GLU A 117 -2.73 21.01 26.76
N ARG A 118 -2.54 22.33 26.62
CA ARG A 118 -1.31 22.90 26.05
C ARG A 118 -0.10 22.43 26.87
N ALA A 119 0.96 22.08 26.16
CA ALA A 119 2.27 21.73 26.68
C ALA A 119 3.37 22.48 25.93
N THR A 120 4.57 22.49 26.50
CA THR A 120 5.79 22.92 25.80
C THR A 120 6.30 21.82 24.88
N TRP A 121 7.13 22.17 23.89
CA TRP A 121 7.83 21.19 23.06
C TRP A 121 8.69 20.22 23.86
N ASP A 122 9.37 20.70 24.91
CA ASP A 122 10.19 19.86 25.77
C ASP A 122 9.36 18.84 26.54
N GLU A 123 8.24 19.25 27.15
CA GLU A 123 7.34 18.31 27.84
C GLU A 123 6.81 17.23 26.88
N ALA A 124 6.33 17.63 25.70
CA ALA A 124 5.75 16.71 24.73
C ALA A 124 6.78 15.73 24.18
N MET A 125 7.95 16.23 23.75
CA MET A 125 9.00 15.39 23.17
C MET A 125 9.69 14.51 24.21
N ASN A 126 9.85 14.99 25.45
CA ASN A 126 10.38 14.15 26.54
C ASN A 126 9.44 12.98 26.85
N LEU A 127 8.12 13.21 26.90
CA LEU A 127 7.14 12.14 27.09
C LEU A 127 7.20 11.11 25.96
N ILE A 128 7.27 11.56 24.70
CA ILE A 128 7.39 10.67 23.53
C ILE A 128 8.66 9.82 23.62
N VAL A 129 9.80 10.43 23.98
CA VAL A 129 11.10 9.75 24.08
C VAL A 129 11.14 8.77 25.25
N GLU A 130 10.58 9.16 26.40
CA GLU A 130 10.44 8.30 27.58
C GLU A 130 9.62 7.05 27.23
N LYS A 131 8.42 7.24 26.63
CA LYS A 131 7.56 6.13 26.20
C LYS A 131 8.22 5.26 25.13
N SER A 132 8.90 5.86 24.16
CA SER A 132 9.67 5.11 23.15
C SER A 132 10.74 4.23 23.78
N LYS A 133 11.49 4.74 24.76
CA LYS A 133 12.55 3.99 25.46
C LYS A 133 11.97 2.89 26.34
N GLU A 134 10.94 3.21 27.13
CA GLU A 134 10.22 2.25 27.98
C GLU A 134 9.68 1.07 27.16
N ILE A 135 8.96 1.35 26.07
CA ILE A 135 8.38 0.33 25.19
C ILE A 135 9.47 -0.50 24.52
N ARG A 136 10.53 0.15 24.01
CA ARG A 136 11.65 -0.56 23.36
C ARG A 136 12.40 -1.47 24.32
N GLU A 137 12.57 -1.06 25.57
CA GLU A 137 13.26 -1.84 26.61
C GLU A 137 12.42 -3.03 27.08
N ARG A 138 11.10 -2.83 27.29
CA ARG A 138 10.20 -3.89 27.72
C ARG A 138 9.82 -4.87 26.61
N LEU A 139 9.63 -4.37 25.38
CA LEU A 139 9.28 -5.14 24.20
C LEU A 139 10.46 -5.12 23.23
N THR A 140 10.32 -4.42 22.10
CA THR A 140 11.38 -4.20 21.10
C THR A 140 11.07 -2.91 20.32
N ALA A 141 11.94 -2.51 19.39
CA ALA A 141 11.65 -1.42 18.46
C ALA A 141 10.45 -1.71 17.53
N HIS A 142 10.09 -2.98 17.35
CA HIS A 142 8.89 -3.40 16.61
C HIS A 142 7.59 -3.20 17.42
N ALA A 143 7.65 -2.69 18.65
CA ALA A 143 6.45 -2.24 19.35
C ALA A 143 6.09 -0.77 19.05
N ILE A 144 6.86 -0.11 18.17
CA ILE A 144 6.67 1.29 17.76
C ILE A 144 6.38 1.33 16.25
N GLY A 145 5.19 1.81 15.87
CA GLY A 145 4.77 1.99 14.48
C GLY A 145 4.65 3.45 14.07
N PHE A 146 4.99 3.74 12.82
CA PHE A 146 4.82 5.06 12.19
C PHE A 146 3.84 4.96 11.03
N TYR A 147 2.80 5.80 11.05
CA TYR A 147 1.80 5.89 9.99
C TYR A 147 1.70 7.29 9.41
N THR A 148 2.28 7.45 8.22
CA THR A 148 2.47 8.73 7.57
C THR A 148 1.45 8.98 6.44
N SER A 149 1.71 9.97 5.59
CA SER A 149 0.82 10.36 4.49
C SER A 149 1.58 10.49 3.16
N GLY A 150 0.87 10.76 2.06
CA GLY A 150 1.45 11.23 0.79
C GLY A 150 1.45 12.76 0.64
N GLN A 151 1.55 13.51 1.76
CA GLN A 151 1.41 14.97 1.80
C GLN A 151 2.60 15.72 2.43
N LEU A 152 3.66 15.03 2.86
CA LEU A 152 4.90 15.65 3.36
C LEU A 152 5.86 15.97 2.21
N PHE A 153 6.92 16.71 2.48
CA PHE A 153 8.01 16.94 1.51
C PHE A 153 9.05 15.82 1.55
N LEU A 154 9.80 15.71 0.45
CA LEU A 154 10.83 14.69 0.26
C LEU A 154 11.81 14.59 1.42
N GLU A 155 12.29 15.73 1.90
CA GLU A 155 13.28 15.84 2.96
C GLU A 155 12.73 15.31 4.30
N GLU A 156 11.42 15.46 4.52
CA GLU A 156 10.72 15.00 5.71
C GLU A 156 10.55 13.48 5.68
N TYR A 157 10.22 12.91 4.52
CA TYR A 157 10.22 11.46 4.33
C TYR A 157 11.61 10.87 4.47
N TYR A 158 12.63 11.51 3.91
CA TYR A 158 13.99 10.99 4.04
C TYR A 158 14.46 10.96 5.50
N ALA A 159 14.13 11.99 6.28
CA ALA A 159 14.35 11.99 7.72
C ALA A 159 13.57 10.89 8.45
N LEU A 160 12.30 10.68 8.10
CA LEU A 160 11.48 9.61 8.69
C LEU A 160 12.05 8.22 8.39
N ALA A 161 12.42 7.94 7.14
CA ALA A 161 13.03 6.67 6.75
C ALA A 161 14.32 6.38 7.53
N MET A 162 15.16 7.40 7.75
CA MET A 162 16.36 7.26 8.61
C MET A 162 16.00 7.03 10.08
N VAL A 163 15.00 7.73 10.62
CA VAL A 163 14.52 7.53 11.99
C VAL A 163 14.03 6.09 12.20
N CYS A 164 13.19 5.59 11.29
CA CYS A 164 12.59 4.26 11.42
C CYS A 164 13.59 3.14 11.12
N LYS A 165 14.21 3.15 9.93
CA LYS A 165 15.01 2.02 9.45
C LYS A 165 16.44 2.01 9.98
N ALA A 166 17.07 3.18 10.14
CA ALA A 166 18.46 3.27 10.62
C ALA A 166 18.57 3.59 12.12
N GLY A 167 17.62 4.37 12.67
CA GLY A 167 17.64 4.80 14.07
C GLY A 167 17.00 3.80 15.03
N LEU A 168 15.73 3.47 14.80
CA LEU A 168 14.98 2.50 15.59
C LEU A 168 15.25 1.06 15.15
N ASN A 169 15.62 0.88 13.88
CA ASN A 169 15.73 -0.42 13.25
C ASN A 169 14.39 -1.16 13.34
N THR A 170 13.34 -0.57 12.79
CA THR A 170 12.00 -1.19 12.74
C THR A 170 11.51 -1.32 11.31
N LEU A 171 10.77 -2.39 11.04
CA LEU A 171 10.01 -2.58 9.79
C LEU A 171 8.67 -1.83 9.79
N HIS A 172 8.27 -1.26 10.93
CA HIS A 172 6.93 -0.74 11.13
C HIS A 172 6.79 0.74 10.76
N GLU A 173 6.92 1.00 9.47
CA GLU A 173 6.65 2.29 8.85
C GLU A 173 5.74 2.06 7.63
N ASP A 174 4.59 2.72 7.58
CA ASP A 174 3.72 2.72 6.40
C ASP A 174 3.03 4.08 6.25
N GLY A 175 2.34 4.30 5.14
CA GLY A 175 1.64 5.55 4.89
C GLY A 175 0.23 5.34 4.37
N ASN A 176 -0.60 6.38 4.43
CA ASN A 176 -1.91 6.36 3.74
C ASN A 176 -1.78 6.27 2.20
N THR A 177 -0.57 6.36 1.67
CA THR A 177 -0.19 5.96 0.31
C THR A 177 -0.47 4.48 0.06
N ARG A 178 -0.44 3.62 1.08
CA ARG A 178 -0.95 2.24 1.05
C ARG A 178 -2.40 2.19 0.60
N LEU A 179 -3.21 3.06 1.17
CA LEU A 179 -4.65 3.13 0.90
C LEU A 179 -4.96 3.65 -0.51
N CYS A 180 -3.99 4.22 -1.23
CA CYS A 180 -4.23 5.04 -2.41
C CYS A 180 -3.44 4.58 -3.64
N THR A 181 -2.13 4.36 -3.50
CA THR A 181 -1.19 4.25 -4.61
C THR A 181 -0.23 3.06 -4.51
N ALA A 182 -0.39 2.16 -3.53
CA ALA A 182 0.45 0.96 -3.44
C ALA A 182 0.28 0.07 -4.67
N THR A 183 -0.95 -0.07 -5.20
CA THR A 183 -1.20 -0.82 -6.43
C THR A 183 -0.49 -0.21 -7.65
N ALA A 184 -0.38 1.12 -7.71
CA ALA A 184 0.36 1.78 -8.79
C ALA A 184 1.83 1.35 -8.78
N ALA A 185 2.48 1.41 -7.62
CA ALA A 185 3.87 1.00 -7.45
C ALA A 185 4.07 -0.50 -7.68
N ALA A 186 3.19 -1.33 -7.11
CA ALA A 186 3.24 -2.78 -7.31
C ALA A 186 3.18 -3.13 -8.80
N SER A 187 2.22 -2.62 -9.56
CA SER A 187 2.11 -2.93 -11.00
C SER A 187 3.34 -2.48 -11.82
N MET A 188 3.98 -1.37 -11.43
CA MET A 188 5.21 -0.91 -12.07
C MET A 188 6.37 -1.85 -11.78
N ARG A 189 6.52 -2.31 -10.53
CA ARG A 189 7.50 -3.33 -10.15
C ARG A 189 7.26 -4.66 -10.88
N GLU A 190 6.02 -5.11 -10.95
CA GLU A 190 5.67 -6.39 -11.59
C GLU A 190 5.99 -6.41 -13.09
N ASN A 191 5.68 -5.33 -13.82
CA ASN A 191 5.91 -5.29 -15.28
C ASN A 191 7.29 -4.75 -15.67
N PHE A 192 7.84 -3.78 -14.93
CA PHE A 192 9.04 -3.01 -15.32
C PHE A 192 10.21 -3.12 -14.34
N GLY A 193 10.04 -3.86 -13.24
CA GLY A 193 11.09 -4.14 -12.26
C GLY A 193 11.29 -3.06 -11.19
N SER A 194 10.72 -1.87 -11.36
CA SER A 194 10.78 -0.77 -10.38
C SER A 194 9.61 0.19 -10.57
N ASP A 195 9.23 0.90 -9.51
CA ASP A 195 8.38 2.09 -9.65
C ASP A 195 9.10 3.16 -10.50
N GLY A 196 8.28 4.00 -11.15
CA GLY A 196 8.72 4.99 -12.13
C GLY A 196 7.78 5.01 -13.31
N GLN A 197 6.88 5.98 -13.33
CA GLN A 197 5.91 6.12 -14.41
C GLN A 197 6.64 6.24 -15.76
N PRO A 198 6.28 5.50 -16.82
CA PRO A 198 7.03 5.60 -18.07
C PRO A 198 6.74 6.86 -18.90
N GLY A 199 5.51 7.38 -18.81
CA GLY A 199 5.01 8.48 -19.65
C GLY A 199 5.51 9.88 -19.29
N SER A 200 5.17 10.85 -20.14
CA SER A 200 5.24 12.29 -19.88
C SER A 200 3.89 12.99 -20.07
N TYR A 201 3.57 14.03 -19.30
CA TYR A 201 2.28 14.73 -19.45
C TYR A 201 2.19 15.38 -20.84
N THR A 202 3.32 15.59 -21.49
CA THR A 202 3.40 15.99 -22.90
C THR A 202 2.85 14.93 -23.86
N ASP A 203 2.74 13.65 -23.46
CA ASP A 203 2.11 12.60 -24.27
C ASP A 203 0.64 12.90 -24.59
N ILE A 204 -0.05 13.67 -23.75
CA ILE A 204 -1.42 14.14 -24.05
C ILE A 204 -1.43 15.02 -25.31
N ASP A 205 -0.37 15.77 -25.55
CA ASP A 205 -0.27 16.65 -26.72
C ASP A 205 -0.09 15.83 -28.00
N HIS A 206 0.51 14.64 -27.92
CA HIS A 206 0.88 13.85 -29.10
C HIS A 206 -0.09 12.71 -29.41
N THR A 207 -0.71 12.13 -28.39
CA THR A 207 -1.38 10.83 -28.54
C THR A 207 -2.56 10.82 -29.50
N ALA A 208 -2.75 9.69 -30.17
CA ALA A 208 -3.92 9.38 -31.00
C ALA A 208 -5.03 8.69 -30.18
N CYS A 209 -4.71 8.08 -29.04
CA CYS A 209 -5.68 7.42 -28.18
C CYS A 209 -5.34 7.59 -26.70
N ILE A 210 -6.36 7.91 -25.90
CA ILE A 210 -6.29 7.96 -24.45
C ILE A 210 -7.23 6.89 -23.89
N MET A 211 -6.71 5.99 -23.06
CA MET A 211 -7.49 5.00 -22.33
C MET A 211 -7.50 5.33 -20.83
N LEU A 212 -8.67 5.67 -20.29
CA LEU A 212 -8.86 5.93 -18.86
C LEU A 212 -9.55 4.73 -18.20
N VAL A 213 -8.86 4.01 -17.31
CA VAL A 213 -9.40 2.82 -16.63
C VAL A 213 -9.60 3.10 -15.15
N GLY A 214 -10.85 3.04 -14.67
CA GLY A 214 -11.19 3.37 -13.29
C GLY A 214 -10.75 4.78 -12.89
N HIS A 215 -10.65 5.70 -13.85
CA HIS A 215 -10.06 7.02 -13.67
C HIS A 215 -11.00 8.14 -14.13
N ASN A 216 -11.79 8.65 -13.18
CA ASN A 216 -12.53 9.89 -13.38
C ASN A 216 -11.61 11.11 -13.25
N MET A 217 -10.81 11.37 -14.29
CA MET A 217 -9.83 12.44 -14.33
C MET A 217 -10.48 13.81 -14.12
N ALA A 218 -11.69 14.01 -14.64
CA ALA A 218 -12.46 15.24 -14.49
C ALA A 218 -12.70 15.66 -13.01
N ALA A 219 -12.84 14.70 -12.10
CA ALA A 219 -13.05 14.97 -10.67
C ALA A 219 -11.77 14.89 -9.83
N THR A 220 -10.73 14.23 -10.34
CA THR A 220 -9.50 13.97 -9.58
C THR A 220 -8.42 14.95 -9.99
N GLN A 221 -8.09 14.98 -11.29
CA GLN A 221 -6.95 15.70 -11.87
C GLN A 221 -7.42 16.83 -12.80
N THR A 222 -8.11 17.82 -12.23
CA THR A 222 -8.87 18.83 -13.01
C THR A 222 -8.03 19.60 -14.05
N VAL A 223 -6.75 19.87 -13.78
CA VAL A 223 -5.87 20.58 -14.74
C VAL A 223 -5.46 19.69 -15.90
N LEU A 224 -5.08 18.44 -15.62
CA LEU A 224 -4.76 17.45 -16.66
C LEU A 224 -5.98 17.15 -17.53
N TRP A 225 -7.17 17.06 -16.91
CA TRP A 225 -8.42 16.95 -17.66
C TRP A 225 -8.69 18.17 -18.54
N SER A 226 -8.37 19.39 -18.09
CA SER A 226 -8.45 20.59 -18.95
C SER A 226 -7.54 20.47 -20.18
N ARG A 227 -6.35 19.88 -20.06
CA ARG A 227 -5.44 19.62 -21.18
C ARG A 227 -6.02 18.63 -22.18
N ILE A 228 -6.65 17.55 -21.69
CA ILE A 228 -7.36 16.58 -22.54
C ILE A 228 -8.56 17.24 -23.23
N LEU A 229 -9.37 17.99 -22.50
CA LEU A 229 -10.52 18.71 -23.08
C LEU A 229 -10.09 19.70 -24.17
N ASP A 230 -8.96 20.38 -23.99
CA ASP A 230 -8.39 21.25 -25.02
C ASP A 230 -7.90 20.45 -26.23
N ARG A 231 -7.24 19.31 -26.00
CA ARG A 231 -6.82 18.41 -27.08
C ARG A 231 -8.02 17.87 -27.88
N LEU A 232 -9.12 17.54 -27.20
CA LEU A 232 -10.37 17.08 -27.82
C LEU A 232 -11.10 18.20 -28.59
N ALA A 233 -10.92 19.46 -28.20
CA ALA A 233 -11.51 20.61 -28.88
C ALA A 233 -10.67 21.12 -30.07
N GLY A 234 -9.42 20.68 -30.18
CA GLY A 234 -8.51 21.01 -31.27
C GLY A 234 -8.68 20.12 -32.51
N PRO A 235 -7.91 20.39 -33.57
CA PRO A 235 -7.87 19.53 -34.74
C PRO A 235 -7.35 18.12 -34.41
N ASP A 236 -7.81 17.12 -35.16
CA ASP A 236 -7.41 15.71 -35.04
C ASP A 236 -7.45 15.19 -33.59
N PRO A 237 -8.61 15.23 -32.92
CA PRO A 237 -8.73 14.86 -31.51
C PRO A 237 -8.41 13.36 -31.31
N PRO A 238 -7.76 12.98 -30.20
CA PRO A 238 -7.52 11.58 -29.89
C PRO A 238 -8.84 10.84 -29.66
N GLN A 239 -8.85 9.54 -29.93
CA GLN A 239 -9.90 8.66 -29.44
C GLN A 239 -9.83 8.60 -27.92
N LEU A 240 -10.95 8.75 -27.23
CA LEU A 240 -11.03 8.66 -25.77
C LEU A 240 -11.84 7.43 -25.36
N ILE A 241 -11.18 6.42 -24.80
CA ILE A 241 -11.81 5.26 -24.17
C ILE A 241 -11.89 5.52 -22.67
N VAL A 242 -13.08 5.37 -22.08
CA VAL A 242 -13.27 5.45 -20.62
C VAL A 242 -13.91 4.16 -20.14
N ILE A 243 -13.23 3.49 -19.21
CA ILE A 243 -13.72 2.31 -18.50
C ILE A 243 -14.06 2.73 -17.07
N ASP A 244 -15.36 2.92 -16.79
CA ASP A 244 -15.87 3.42 -15.51
C ASP A 244 -17.34 2.95 -15.38
N PRO A 245 -17.75 2.29 -14.28
CA PRO A 245 -19.16 1.92 -14.09
C PRO A 245 -20.12 3.13 -14.09
N ARG A 246 -19.60 4.33 -13.83
CA ARG A 246 -20.37 5.57 -13.77
C ARG A 246 -20.27 6.31 -15.09
N LYS A 247 -21.36 7.00 -15.47
CA LYS A 247 -21.35 7.98 -16.56
C LYS A 247 -20.77 9.30 -16.07
N SER A 248 -19.51 9.28 -15.66
CA SER A 248 -18.78 10.44 -15.13
C SER A 248 -18.58 11.55 -16.17
N ASN A 249 -18.16 12.75 -15.74
CA ASN A 249 -17.84 13.83 -16.68
C ASN A 249 -16.73 13.46 -17.67
N SER A 250 -15.86 12.52 -17.30
CA SER A 250 -14.87 11.95 -18.20
C SER A 250 -15.54 11.02 -19.23
N ALA A 251 -16.40 10.10 -18.78
CA ALA A 251 -17.15 9.19 -19.64
C ALA A 251 -18.09 9.91 -20.62
N LYS A 252 -18.72 11.03 -20.21
CA LYS A 252 -19.57 11.86 -21.08
C LYS A 252 -18.84 12.48 -22.28
N LYS A 253 -17.50 12.51 -22.27
CA LYS A 253 -16.67 12.98 -23.38
C LYS A 253 -16.02 11.84 -24.17
N ALA A 254 -16.21 10.59 -23.74
CA ALA A 254 -15.56 9.44 -24.34
C ALA A 254 -16.09 9.18 -25.76
N THR A 255 -15.20 8.77 -26.64
CA THR A 255 -15.55 8.14 -27.92
C THR A 255 -16.18 6.77 -27.68
N LEU A 256 -15.72 6.07 -26.66
CA LEU A 256 -16.27 4.80 -26.18
C LEU A 256 -16.25 4.76 -24.65
N HIS A 257 -17.43 4.56 -24.05
CA HIS A 257 -17.58 4.35 -22.61
C HIS A 257 -17.94 2.89 -22.37
N LEU A 258 -17.04 2.16 -21.69
CA LEU A 258 -17.30 0.82 -21.18
C LEU A 258 -17.71 0.93 -19.71
N ALA A 259 -18.88 0.42 -19.36
CA ALA A 259 -19.44 0.50 -18.01
C ALA A 259 -19.53 -0.89 -17.36
N PRO A 260 -18.39 -1.51 -17.00
CA PRO A 260 -18.40 -2.83 -16.38
C PRO A 260 -19.10 -2.81 -15.02
N LYS A 261 -19.58 -3.96 -14.57
CA LYS A 261 -19.93 -4.19 -13.17
C LYS A 261 -18.71 -3.93 -12.28
N ILE A 262 -18.92 -3.28 -11.13
CA ILE A 262 -17.90 -3.16 -10.08
C ILE A 262 -17.24 -4.51 -9.83
N GLY A 263 -15.91 -4.51 -9.72
CA GLY A 263 -15.13 -5.72 -9.44
C GLY A 263 -14.67 -6.52 -10.64
N THR A 264 -15.10 -6.18 -11.86
CA THR A 264 -14.87 -7.01 -13.06
C THR A 264 -13.80 -6.48 -14.02
N ASN A 265 -12.94 -5.57 -13.55
CA ASN A 265 -11.89 -4.93 -14.36
C ASN A 265 -10.96 -5.95 -15.04
N CYS A 266 -10.45 -6.93 -14.28
CA CYS A 266 -9.52 -7.95 -14.77
C CYS A 266 -10.10 -8.75 -15.95
N ALA A 267 -11.35 -9.20 -15.83
CA ALA A 267 -12.05 -9.92 -16.91
C ALA A 267 -12.20 -9.08 -18.18
N LEU A 268 -12.56 -7.80 -18.05
CA LEU A 268 -12.70 -6.91 -19.20
C LEU A 268 -11.36 -6.70 -19.92
N LEU A 269 -10.29 -6.46 -19.16
CA LEU A 269 -8.96 -6.21 -19.72
C LEU A 269 -8.38 -7.47 -20.37
N ASN A 270 -8.53 -8.65 -19.75
CA ASN A 270 -8.19 -9.94 -20.35
C ASN A 270 -8.92 -10.15 -21.69
N GLY A 271 -10.20 -9.76 -21.78
CA GLY A 271 -10.98 -9.81 -23.02
C GLY A 271 -10.47 -8.90 -24.13
N ILE A 272 -9.98 -7.71 -23.77
CA ILE A 272 -9.35 -6.79 -24.73
C ILE A 272 -8.02 -7.38 -25.22
N GLU A 273 -7.20 -7.93 -24.32
CA GLU A 273 -5.94 -8.59 -24.65
C GLU A 273 -6.15 -9.82 -25.56
N TYR A 274 -7.14 -10.66 -25.24
CA TYR A 274 -7.57 -11.76 -26.11
C TYR A 274 -7.80 -11.31 -27.55
N LEU A 275 -8.52 -10.20 -27.74
CA LEU A 275 -8.81 -9.67 -29.07
C LEU A 275 -7.58 -9.04 -29.73
N ILE A 276 -6.65 -8.44 -28.98
CA ILE A 276 -5.38 -7.95 -29.50
C ILE A 276 -4.59 -9.12 -30.12
N PHE A 277 -4.54 -10.28 -29.45
CA PHE A 277 -3.96 -11.50 -30.02
C PHE A 277 -4.74 -11.99 -31.24
N LYS A 278 -6.06 -12.22 -31.11
CA LYS A 278 -6.88 -12.82 -32.18
C LYS A 278 -6.95 -11.99 -33.44
N LYS A 279 -6.90 -10.65 -33.33
CA LYS A 279 -6.93 -9.74 -34.47
C LYS A 279 -5.53 -9.44 -35.04
N GLY A 280 -4.47 -10.00 -34.46
CA GLY A 280 -3.10 -9.80 -34.93
C GLY A 280 -2.57 -8.37 -34.71
N TYR A 281 -2.99 -7.71 -33.64
CA TYR A 281 -2.55 -6.34 -33.30
C TYR A 281 -1.27 -6.31 -32.46
N VAL A 282 -0.74 -7.46 -32.04
CA VAL A 282 0.52 -7.55 -31.30
C VAL A 282 1.68 -6.98 -32.13
N ASN A 283 2.48 -6.12 -31.52
CA ASN A 283 3.69 -5.55 -32.11
C ASN A 283 4.85 -6.53 -31.98
N GLU A 284 4.88 -7.52 -32.88
CA GLU A 284 5.88 -8.60 -32.86
C GLU A 284 7.35 -8.12 -32.79
N PRO A 285 7.78 -7.09 -33.56
CA PRO A 285 9.16 -6.60 -33.46
C PRO A 285 9.53 -6.04 -32.08
N PHE A 286 8.60 -5.36 -31.41
CA PHE A 286 8.83 -4.84 -30.07
C PHE A 286 8.80 -5.97 -29.03
N VAL A 287 7.77 -6.80 -29.05
CA VAL A 287 7.54 -7.86 -28.05
C VAL A 287 8.68 -8.88 -28.05
N SER A 288 9.10 -9.36 -29.23
CA SER A 288 10.19 -10.34 -29.33
C SER A 288 11.53 -9.83 -28.77
N LYS A 289 11.77 -8.51 -28.82
CA LYS A 289 13.01 -7.89 -28.35
C LYS A 289 12.95 -7.48 -26.88
N SER A 290 11.84 -6.91 -26.44
CA SER A 290 11.75 -6.11 -25.22
C SER A 290 10.80 -6.67 -24.17
N VAL A 291 10.17 -7.82 -24.42
CA VAL A 291 9.14 -8.40 -23.54
C VAL A 291 9.38 -9.90 -23.32
N CYS A 292 9.00 -10.44 -22.16
CA CYS A 292 8.95 -11.88 -21.88
C CYS A 292 7.57 -12.31 -21.37
N ASN A 293 7.35 -13.62 -21.23
CA ASN A 293 6.10 -14.27 -20.79
C ASN A 293 4.89 -14.12 -21.74
N LEU A 294 5.12 -13.97 -23.05
CA LEU A 294 4.02 -13.88 -24.02
C LEU A 294 3.13 -15.13 -24.03
N ASP A 295 3.74 -16.32 -24.05
CA ASP A 295 3.00 -17.59 -24.09
C ASP A 295 2.12 -17.77 -22.85
N LYS A 296 2.65 -17.47 -21.66
CA LYS A 296 1.90 -17.53 -20.40
C LYS A 296 0.72 -16.55 -20.39
N LEU A 297 0.89 -15.37 -20.99
CA LEU A 297 -0.22 -14.42 -21.11
C LEU A 297 -1.31 -14.97 -22.02
N TRP A 298 -0.92 -15.50 -23.19
CA TRP A 298 -1.86 -16.15 -24.11
C TRP A 298 -2.62 -17.31 -23.45
N ASP A 299 -1.90 -18.15 -22.70
CA ASP A 299 -2.48 -19.31 -22.01
C ASP A 299 -3.64 -18.92 -21.08
N THR A 300 -3.55 -17.76 -20.42
CA THR A 300 -4.62 -17.20 -19.59
C THR A 300 -5.68 -16.48 -20.41
N VAL A 301 -5.32 -15.54 -21.29
CA VAL A 301 -6.31 -14.65 -21.94
C VAL A 301 -7.17 -15.37 -22.98
N GLN A 302 -6.73 -16.52 -23.51
CA GLN A 302 -7.54 -17.32 -24.44
C GLN A 302 -8.86 -17.82 -23.85
N GLU A 303 -8.98 -17.86 -22.52
CA GLU A 303 -10.20 -18.21 -21.79
C GLU A 303 -11.20 -17.06 -21.65
N TYR A 304 -10.87 -15.87 -22.16
CA TYR A 304 -11.70 -14.66 -22.07
C TYR A 304 -12.20 -14.16 -23.44
N PRO A 305 -12.88 -14.98 -24.26
CA PRO A 305 -13.54 -14.49 -25.46
C PRO A 305 -14.67 -13.50 -25.10
N PRO A 306 -15.09 -12.62 -26.04
CA PRO A 306 -16.06 -11.56 -25.77
C PRO A 306 -17.36 -12.01 -25.11
N ASP A 307 -17.90 -13.18 -25.48
CA ASP A 307 -19.16 -13.69 -24.91
C ASP A 307 -19.04 -14.05 -23.42
N VAL A 308 -17.89 -14.61 -23.01
CA VAL A 308 -17.59 -14.91 -21.60
C VAL A 308 -17.41 -13.60 -20.83
N VAL A 309 -16.63 -12.67 -21.38
CA VAL A 309 -16.34 -11.38 -20.76
C VAL A 309 -17.61 -10.54 -20.61
N SER A 310 -18.49 -10.56 -21.61
CA SER A 310 -19.79 -9.89 -21.59
C SER A 310 -20.69 -10.40 -20.47
N LYS A 311 -20.74 -11.73 -20.26
CA LYS A 311 -21.52 -12.34 -19.14
C LYS A 311 -21.00 -11.88 -17.77
N ILE A 312 -19.68 -11.83 -17.59
CA ILE A 312 -19.04 -11.43 -16.33
C ILE A 312 -19.25 -9.92 -16.09
N THR A 313 -18.86 -9.11 -17.05
CA THR A 313 -18.71 -7.65 -16.89
C THR A 313 -20.00 -6.88 -17.15
N GLY A 314 -20.94 -7.44 -17.90
CA GLY A 314 -22.11 -6.72 -18.41
C GLY A 314 -21.83 -5.74 -19.55
N VAL A 315 -20.58 -5.68 -20.06
CA VAL A 315 -20.22 -4.87 -21.23
C VAL A 315 -20.54 -5.66 -22.50
N SER A 316 -21.14 -5.01 -23.50
CA SER A 316 -21.52 -5.69 -24.74
C SER A 316 -20.31 -6.22 -25.51
N GLU A 317 -20.45 -7.38 -26.16
CA GLU A 317 -19.40 -7.97 -27.02
C GLU A 317 -18.94 -6.98 -28.09
N ALA A 318 -19.88 -6.26 -28.70
CA ALA A 318 -19.60 -5.25 -29.71
C ALA A 318 -18.73 -4.10 -29.18
N ASP A 319 -18.95 -3.65 -27.95
CA ASP A 319 -18.15 -2.58 -27.36
C ASP A 319 -16.75 -3.08 -26.96
N ILE A 320 -16.63 -4.34 -26.49
CA ILE A 320 -15.34 -4.98 -26.22
C ILE A 320 -14.52 -5.09 -27.51
N GLU A 321 -15.16 -5.54 -28.59
CA GLU A 321 -14.54 -5.62 -29.92
C GLU A 321 -14.09 -4.27 -30.47
N LYS A 322 -14.96 -3.26 -30.29
CA LYS A 322 -14.68 -1.88 -30.70
C LYS A 322 -13.53 -1.28 -29.91
N ALA A 323 -13.42 -1.56 -28.61
CA ALA A 323 -12.30 -1.11 -27.79
C ALA A 323 -10.98 -1.69 -28.32
N ALA A 324 -10.93 -2.99 -28.58
CA ALA A 324 -9.75 -3.65 -29.14
C ALA A 324 -9.37 -3.08 -30.53
N ASP A 325 -10.36 -2.76 -31.39
CA ASP A 325 -10.09 -2.15 -32.69
C ASP A 325 -9.57 -0.71 -32.60
N ILE A 326 -10.10 0.10 -31.69
CA ILE A 326 -9.57 1.45 -31.44
C ILE A 326 -8.12 1.35 -30.97
N LEU A 327 -7.84 0.49 -30.00
CA LEU A 327 -6.49 0.33 -29.44
C LEU A 327 -5.50 -0.20 -30.48
N GLY A 328 -5.84 -1.29 -31.17
CA GLY A 328 -4.97 -1.95 -32.14
C GLY A 328 -4.67 -1.13 -33.39
N ARG A 329 -5.54 -0.19 -33.76
CA ARG A 329 -5.34 0.70 -34.92
C ARG A 329 -4.71 2.04 -34.56
N SER A 330 -4.60 2.37 -33.28
CA SER A 330 -4.05 3.66 -32.84
C SER A 330 -2.53 3.70 -32.97
N SER A 331 -2.01 4.77 -33.57
CA SER A 331 -0.56 4.94 -33.78
C SER A 331 0.21 5.20 -32.47
N SER A 332 -0.47 5.73 -31.45
CA SER A 332 0.06 6.00 -30.12
C SER A 332 -1.05 5.82 -29.07
N LEU A 333 -0.67 5.41 -27.86
CA LEU A 333 -1.61 5.12 -26.77
C LEU A 333 -1.08 5.66 -25.44
N LEU A 334 -1.88 6.50 -24.80
CA LEU A 334 -1.67 6.93 -23.43
C LEU A 334 -2.70 6.25 -22.52
N SER A 335 -2.25 5.36 -21.66
CA SER A 335 -3.11 4.65 -20.72
C SER A 335 -2.98 5.23 -19.33
N THR A 336 -4.10 5.37 -18.61
CA THR A 336 -4.09 5.84 -17.23
C THR A 336 -5.01 5.00 -16.36
N ALA A 337 -4.62 4.81 -15.10
CA ALA A 337 -5.47 4.20 -14.09
C ALA A 337 -5.47 5.01 -12.79
N LEU A 338 -6.51 4.87 -11.98
CA LEU A 338 -6.57 5.44 -10.62
C LEU A 338 -7.45 4.54 -9.72
N GLN A 339 -8.19 5.12 -8.77
CA GLN A 339 -8.78 4.40 -7.65
C GLN A 339 -9.87 3.39 -8.05
N GLY A 340 -10.52 3.54 -9.22
CA GLY A 340 -11.46 2.54 -9.72
C GLY A 340 -10.80 1.21 -10.10
N VAL A 341 -9.47 1.20 -10.23
CA VAL A 341 -8.63 0.00 -10.35
C VAL A 341 -7.99 -0.32 -9.00
N TYR A 342 -7.29 0.63 -8.39
CA TYR A 342 -6.42 0.35 -7.23
C TYR A 342 -7.11 -0.09 -5.95
N GLN A 343 -8.39 0.28 -5.81
CA GLN A 343 -9.20 -0.02 -4.65
C GLN A 343 -10.39 -0.93 -5.03
N SER A 344 -10.30 -1.64 -6.15
CA SER A 344 -11.31 -2.60 -6.59
C SER A 344 -10.76 -4.03 -6.50
N ASN A 345 -11.59 -5.01 -6.82
CA ASN A 345 -11.20 -6.42 -6.87
C ASN A 345 -10.02 -6.65 -7.81
N GLN A 346 -9.08 -7.52 -7.39
CA GLN A 346 -7.85 -7.85 -8.11
C GLN A 346 -7.13 -6.62 -8.66
N ALA A 347 -6.85 -5.67 -7.76
CA ALA A 347 -6.36 -4.35 -8.11
C ALA A 347 -5.01 -4.40 -8.83
N THR A 348 -4.04 -5.14 -8.30
CA THR A 348 -2.69 -5.25 -8.89
C THR A 348 -2.74 -5.97 -10.22
N ALA A 349 -3.50 -7.06 -10.32
CA ALA A 349 -3.67 -7.80 -11.58
C ALA A 349 -4.28 -6.93 -12.68
N SER A 350 -5.36 -6.19 -12.35
CA SER A 350 -6.01 -5.27 -13.30
C SER A 350 -5.07 -4.15 -13.74
N ALA A 351 -4.27 -3.60 -12.82
CA ALA A 351 -3.26 -2.58 -13.17
C ALA A 351 -2.17 -3.14 -14.09
N CYS A 352 -1.74 -4.39 -13.88
CA CYS A 352 -0.79 -5.07 -14.76
C CYS A 352 -1.37 -5.33 -16.15
N GLN A 353 -2.66 -5.67 -16.29
CA GLN A 353 -3.30 -5.86 -17.60
C GLN A 353 -3.30 -4.56 -18.43
N ILE A 354 -3.48 -3.40 -17.79
CA ILE A 354 -3.34 -2.09 -18.47
C ILE A 354 -1.92 -1.93 -19.04
N ASN A 355 -0.91 -2.34 -18.27
CA ASN A 355 0.49 -2.29 -18.71
C ASN A 355 0.74 -3.30 -19.84
N ASN A 356 0.17 -4.51 -19.74
CA ASN A 356 0.26 -5.57 -20.76
C ASN A 356 -0.29 -5.08 -22.11
N ILE A 357 -1.45 -4.43 -22.13
CA ILE A 357 -2.02 -3.84 -23.36
C ILE A 357 -1.03 -2.88 -24.04
N ASN A 358 -0.43 -1.96 -23.28
CA ASN A 358 0.58 -1.05 -23.83
C ASN A 358 1.83 -1.78 -24.34
N LEU A 359 2.29 -2.82 -23.63
CA LEU A 359 3.44 -3.64 -24.02
C LEU A 359 3.17 -4.46 -25.28
N LEU A 360 2.01 -5.13 -25.38
CA LEU A 360 1.58 -5.90 -26.55
C LEU A 360 1.54 -5.02 -27.80
N LEU A 361 1.11 -3.77 -27.68
CA LEU A 361 1.04 -2.82 -28.79
C LEU A 361 2.38 -2.08 -29.06
N GLY A 362 3.38 -2.25 -28.20
CA GLY A 362 4.64 -1.49 -28.26
C GLY A 362 4.45 0.02 -28.09
N GLN A 363 3.49 0.42 -27.25
CA GLN A 363 3.09 1.82 -27.00
C GLN A 363 3.69 2.33 -25.68
N ILE A 364 5.01 2.42 -25.63
CA ILE A 364 5.80 2.92 -24.49
C ILE A 364 7.10 3.57 -24.98
N GLY A 365 7.65 4.52 -24.21
CA GLY A 365 8.99 5.10 -24.46
C GLY A 365 9.08 6.06 -25.67
N LYS A 366 7.95 6.45 -26.27
CA LYS A 366 7.90 7.32 -27.46
C LYS A 366 6.77 8.36 -27.35
N PRO A 367 6.84 9.49 -28.07
CA PRO A 367 5.82 10.54 -27.99
C PRO A 367 4.39 10.04 -28.18
N GLY A 368 3.50 10.44 -27.28
CA GLY A 368 2.10 10.03 -27.26
C GLY A 368 1.85 8.64 -26.69
N SER A 369 2.91 7.92 -26.30
CA SER A 369 2.82 6.52 -25.91
C SER A 369 3.44 6.30 -24.53
N GLY A 370 2.58 6.06 -23.55
CA GLY A 370 3.00 6.00 -22.16
C GLY A 370 1.92 5.43 -21.26
N ILE A 371 2.31 5.19 -20.02
CA ILE A 371 1.45 4.65 -18.97
C ILE A 371 1.53 5.59 -17.77
N TYR A 372 0.36 5.88 -17.22
CA TYR A 372 0.20 6.55 -15.94
C TYR A 372 -0.61 5.72 -14.98
N GLN A 373 0.10 4.98 -14.14
CA GLN A 373 -0.46 4.49 -12.90
C GLN A 373 -0.52 5.65 -11.91
N MET A 374 -1.64 6.39 -11.91
CA MET A 374 -1.71 7.72 -11.35
C MET A 374 -1.53 7.75 -9.82
N ASN A 375 -0.87 8.77 -9.31
CA ASN A 375 -0.90 9.06 -7.88
C ASN A 375 -2.21 9.78 -7.52
N GLY A 376 -2.70 9.68 -6.28
CA GLY A 376 -3.86 10.46 -5.81
C GLY A 376 -3.48 11.70 -4.98
N GLN A 377 -2.35 11.65 -4.32
CA GLN A 377 -1.83 12.63 -3.36
C GLN A 377 -0.63 13.39 -3.95
N PRO A 378 -0.35 14.61 -3.49
CA PRO A 378 0.58 15.52 -4.14
C PRO A 378 2.02 15.02 -4.13
N THR A 379 2.44 14.34 -3.06
CA THR A 379 3.82 13.92 -2.82
C THR A 379 3.93 12.42 -2.55
N ALA A 380 2.91 11.65 -2.94
CA ALA A 380 2.93 10.19 -2.84
C ALA A 380 4.12 9.57 -3.59
N GLN A 381 4.62 10.22 -4.64
CA GLN A 381 5.83 9.76 -5.31
C GLN A 381 7.05 9.86 -4.39
N ASN A 382 7.25 10.96 -3.67
CA ASN A 382 8.37 11.08 -2.72
C ASN A 382 8.27 10.13 -1.56
N ASN A 383 7.06 9.89 -1.06
CA ASN A 383 6.84 8.90 -0.02
C ASN A 383 7.34 7.51 -0.46
N ARG A 384 7.05 7.09 -1.71
CA ARG A 384 7.55 5.82 -2.26
C ARG A 384 9.04 5.85 -2.61
N GLU A 385 9.53 6.96 -3.18
CA GLU A 385 10.95 7.15 -3.45
C GLU A 385 11.77 6.97 -2.16
N ALA A 386 11.35 7.60 -1.07
CA ALA A 386 12.00 7.53 0.23
C ALA A 386 11.70 6.25 1.03
N GLY A 387 10.81 5.37 0.56
CA GLY A 387 10.48 4.12 1.24
C GLY A 387 9.52 4.26 2.44
N CYS A 388 8.87 5.40 2.62
CA CYS A 388 7.95 5.66 3.73
C CYS A 388 6.53 5.09 3.50
N ASN A 389 6.41 4.13 2.59
CA ASN A 389 5.28 3.22 2.42
C ASN A 389 5.78 1.79 2.71
N GLY A 390 6.67 1.65 3.69
CA GLY A 390 7.31 0.39 4.06
C GLY A 390 8.52 -0.02 3.20
N GLU A 391 8.55 0.32 1.90
CA GLU A 391 9.66 -0.03 1.01
C GLU A 391 11.01 0.64 1.38
N TYR A 392 12.05 0.52 0.55
CA TYR A 392 13.37 1.08 0.86
C TYR A 392 13.73 2.26 -0.04
N PRO A 393 14.40 3.29 0.53
CA PRO A 393 14.81 4.48 -0.20
C PRO A 393 15.53 4.18 -1.51
N GLY A 394 15.21 4.93 -2.57
CA GLY A 394 15.84 4.80 -3.88
C GLY A 394 15.44 3.52 -4.63
N PHE A 395 14.23 3.00 -4.37
CA PHE A 395 13.68 1.79 -4.99
C PHE A 395 14.63 0.59 -4.85
N ARG A 396 15.04 0.32 -3.61
CA ARG A 396 15.96 -0.79 -3.30
C ARG A 396 15.20 -2.05 -2.92
N ASN A 397 15.60 -3.17 -3.50
CA ASN A 397 15.09 -4.50 -3.16
C ASN A 397 15.69 -5.00 -1.84
N HIS A 398 14.86 -5.27 -0.84
CA HIS A 398 15.26 -5.74 0.49
C HIS A 398 15.86 -7.16 0.50
N GLN A 399 15.54 -7.96 -0.51
CA GLN A 399 16.10 -9.28 -0.72
C GLN A 399 17.46 -9.24 -1.44
N ASN A 400 17.84 -8.10 -2.03
CA ASN A 400 19.14 -7.95 -2.67
C ASN A 400 20.18 -7.48 -1.63
N PRO A 401 21.15 -8.33 -1.25
CA PRO A 401 22.15 -8.00 -0.23
C PRO A 401 23.04 -6.82 -0.63
N ARG A 402 23.31 -6.64 -1.93
CA ARG A 402 24.08 -5.49 -2.44
C ARG A 402 23.33 -4.19 -2.20
N HIS A 403 22.03 -4.14 -2.49
CA HIS A 403 21.21 -2.95 -2.25
C HIS A 403 21.18 -2.57 -0.76
N MET A 404 21.06 -3.56 0.13
CA MET A 404 21.02 -3.31 1.57
C MET A 404 22.39 -2.90 2.11
N GLN A 405 23.49 -3.47 1.60
CA GLN A 405 24.84 -3.02 1.93
C GLN A 405 25.10 -1.58 1.45
N GLU A 406 24.70 -1.24 0.22
CA GLU A 406 24.80 0.13 -0.30
C GLU A 406 24.05 1.13 0.58
N LEU A 407 22.85 0.76 1.06
CA LEU A 407 22.06 1.60 1.96
C LEU A 407 22.73 1.77 3.33
N ALA A 408 23.28 0.69 3.89
CA ALA A 408 24.02 0.72 5.15
C ALA A 408 25.26 1.63 5.05
N ASP A 409 26.00 1.55 3.95
CA ASP A 409 27.19 2.38 3.69
C ASP A 409 26.83 3.86 3.56
N LEU A 410 25.75 4.18 2.84
CA LEU A 410 25.25 5.55 2.67
C LEU A 410 24.81 6.18 4.01
N TRP A 411 24.20 5.38 4.89
CA TRP A 411 23.81 5.82 6.23
C TRP A 411 24.91 5.70 7.28
N ASN A 412 26.07 5.13 6.91
CA ASN A 412 27.19 4.87 7.80
C ASN A 412 26.81 3.99 9.00
N ILE A 413 26.03 2.93 8.78
CA ILE A 413 25.65 1.94 9.80
C ILE A 413 26.12 0.54 9.39
N ASP A 414 26.06 -0.41 10.32
CA ASP A 414 26.29 -1.81 10.01
C ASP A 414 25.09 -2.39 9.26
N MET A 415 25.33 -3.23 8.25
CA MET A 415 24.25 -3.91 7.49
C MET A 415 23.33 -4.70 8.41
N ALA A 416 23.89 -5.30 9.47
CA ALA A 416 23.14 -6.01 10.51
C ALA A 416 22.19 -5.12 11.33
N ARG A 417 22.13 -3.80 11.09
CA ARG A 417 21.16 -2.87 11.68
C ARG A 417 20.13 -2.35 10.66
N VAL A 418 20.22 -2.75 9.39
CA VAL A 418 19.18 -2.46 8.41
C VAL A 418 18.10 -3.54 8.55
N PRO A 419 16.87 -3.21 8.97
CA PRO A 419 15.82 -4.21 9.09
C PRO A 419 15.37 -4.61 7.69
N HIS A 420 15.76 -5.77 7.16
CA HIS A 420 15.47 -6.17 5.75
C HIS A 420 15.13 -7.66 5.54
N TRP A 421 15.04 -8.46 6.61
CA TRP A 421 14.82 -9.91 6.57
C TRP A 421 13.39 -10.36 6.25
N ALA A 422 12.45 -9.42 6.16
CA ALA A 422 11.04 -9.68 5.83
C ALA A 422 10.48 -8.57 4.95
N GLU A 423 9.32 -8.85 4.34
CA GLU A 423 8.53 -7.83 3.65
C GLU A 423 8.19 -6.67 4.59
N PRO A 424 8.11 -5.43 4.08
CA PRO A 424 7.67 -4.30 4.86
C PRO A 424 6.31 -4.50 5.54
N THR A 425 6.18 -3.99 6.76
CA THR A 425 4.91 -4.08 7.48
C THR A 425 3.91 -3.07 6.93
N HIS A 426 2.79 -3.55 6.41
CA HIS A 426 1.68 -2.71 5.97
C HIS A 426 0.71 -2.39 7.11
N ILE A 427 -0.08 -1.32 6.97
CA ILE A 427 -1.00 -0.82 8.00
C ILE A 427 -1.98 -1.86 8.55
N GLU A 428 -2.50 -2.78 7.74
CA GLU A 428 -3.39 -3.87 8.22
C GLU A 428 -2.70 -4.74 9.29
N ASN A 429 -1.44 -5.12 9.05
CA ASN A 429 -0.67 -5.86 10.04
C ASN A 429 -0.36 -5.01 11.27
N MET A 430 -0.06 -3.72 11.10
CA MET A 430 0.12 -2.82 12.25
C MET A 430 -1.14 -2.74 13.13
N LEU A 431 -2.33 -2.63 12.54
CA LEU A 431 -3.60 -2.64 13.28
C LEU A 431 -3.86 -3.99 13.97
N THR A 432 -3.37 -5.09 13.41
CA THR A 432 -3.41 -6.40 14.05
C THR A 432 -2.40 -6.50 15.20
N PHE A 433 -1.23 -5.88 15.08
CA PHE A 433 -0.19 -5.87 16.11
C PHE A 433 -0.57 -5.03 17.32
N ILE A 434 -1.01 -3.79 17.10
CA ILE A 434 -2.35 -3.31 17.45
C ILE A 434 -3.16 -4.09 18.50
N ASP A 435 -4.24 -4.64 17.97
CA ASP A 435 -5.24 -5.46 18.68
C ASP A 435 -4.59 -6.62 19.49
N GLY A 436 -3.45 -7.14 19.03
CA GLY A 436 -2.69 -8.20 19.69
C GLY A 436 -1.79 -7.75 20.84
N GLY A 437 -1.64 -6.44 21.09
CA GLY A 437 -0.80 -5.89 22.16
C GLY A 437 0.72 -5.96 21.90
N SER A 438 1.13 -6.28 20.68
CA SER A 438 2.54 -6.34 20.27
C SER A 438 3.08 -5.01 19.74
N MET A 439 2.19 -4.03 19.48
CA MET A 439 2.53 -2.65 19.18
C MET A 439 1.80 -1.72 20.16
N GLU A 440 2.56 -0.96 20.94
CA GLU A 440 2.02 -0.12 22.01
C GLU A 440 2.29 1.37 21.80
N MET A 441 3.00 1.74 20.73
CA MET A 441 3.13 3.13 20.31
C MET A 441 2.85 3.28 18.83
N PHE A 442 2.01 4.25 18.49
CA PHE A 442 1.64 4.54 17.12
C PHE A 442 1.71 6.04 16.82
N TRP A 443 2.62 6.43 15.94
CA TRP A 443 2.84 7.83 15.56
C TRP A 443 2.21 8.12 14.20
N ILE A 444 1.14 8.90 14.19
CA ILE A 444 0.37 9.27 13.01
C ILE A 444 0.78 10.66 12.53
N SER A 445 1.20 10.81 11.26
CA SER A 445 1.66 12.08 10.70
C SER A 445 0.90 12.47 9.42
N GLY A 446 0.24 13.64 9.44
CA GLY A 446 -0.39 14.25 8.26
C GLY A 446 -1.55 13.45 7.65
N THR A 447 -2.19 12.57 8.42
CA THR A 447 -3.28 11.70 7.97
C THR A 447 -4.35 11.51 9.04
N ASN A 448 -5.57 11.17 8.63
CA ASN A 448 -6.74 11.05 9.50
C ASN A 448 -7.39 9.65 9.40
N PRO A 449 -6.77 8.61 9.99
CA PRO A 449 -7.23 7.22 9.90
C PRO A 449 -8.66 7.01 10.41
N LEU A 450 -9.14 7.80 11.39
CA LEU A 450 -10.51 7.69 11.91
C LEU A 450 -11.63 8.12 10.94
N VAL A 451 -11.25 8.58 9.74
CA VAL A 451 -12.18 8.82 8.62
C VAL A 451 -11.74 8.04 7.37
N SER A 452 -10.44 7.79 7.19
CA SER A 452 -9.89 7.29 5.93
C SER A 452 -9.60 5.79 5.87
N LEU A 453 -9.43 5.09 7.00
CA LEU A 453 -9.28 3.62 7.01
C LEU A 453 -10.60 2.92 6.65
N PRO A 454 -10.54 1.70 6.09
CA PRO A 454 -11.74 0.87 5.94
C PRO A 454 -12.28 0.41 7.30
N ASN A 455 -13.54 -0.02 7.35
CA ASN A 455 -14.18 -0.55 8.56
C ASN A 455 -13.96 0.37 9.79
N LEU A 456 -14.51 1.59 9.74
CA LEU A 456 -14.24 2.61 10.75
C LEU A 456 -14.63 2.20 12.18
N ALA A 457 -15.60 1.31 12.34
CA ALA A 457 -15.94 0.75 13.65
C ALA A 457 -14.75 0.01 14.28
N LYS A 458 -14.10 -0.88 13.52
CA LYS A 458 -12.88 -1.57 13.97
C LYS A 458 -11.72 -0.60 14.15
N ALA A 459 -11.47 0.27 13.16
CA ALA A 459 -10.37 1.24 13.23
C ALA A 459 -10.47 2.14 14.48
N ARG A 460 -11.68 2.56 14.87
CA ARG A 460 -11.91 3.28 16.13
C ARG A 460 -11.56 2.41 17.33
N SER A 461 -12.09 1.18 17.40
CA SER A 461 -11.81 0.25 18.50
C SER A 461 -10.31 0.09 18.72
N THR A 462 -9.56 -0.27 17.67
CA THR A 462 -8.10 -0.49 17.69
C THR A 462 -7.33 0.76 18.11
N LEU A 463 -7.61 1.91 17.49
CA LEU A 463 -6.84 3.14 17.77
C LEU A 463 -7.22 3.81 19.09
N THR A 464 -8.29 3.36 19.75
CA THR A 464 -8.67 3.79 21.10
C THR A 464 -8.31 2.78 22.18
N ASP A 465 -7.51 1.75 21.86
CA ASP A 465 -7.02 0.79 22.86
C ASP A 465 -6.33 1.54 24.03
N PRO A 466 -6.70 1.28 25.29
CA PRO A 466 -6.11 1.94 26.45
C PRO A 466 -4.60 1.74 26.63
N ASN A 467 -4.04 0.67 26.07
CA ASN A 467 -2.61 0.35 26.11
C ASN A 467 -1.82 0.97 24.95
N LEU A 468 -2.50 1.59 23.98
CA LEU A 468 -1.85 2.25 22.86
C LEU A 468 -1.50 3.71 23.18
N PHE A 469 -0.21 4.03 23.15
CA PHE A 469 0.28 5.41 23.19
C PHE A 469 0.26 6.04 21.80
N VAL A 470 -0.61 7.04 21.60
CA VAL A 470 -0.85 7.62 20.27
C VAL A 470 -0.26 9.02 20.16
N VAL A 471 0.67 9.22 19.21
CA VAL A 471 1.19 10.54 18.85
C VAL A 471 0.56 10.98 17.54
N VAL A 472 0.05 12.22 17.47
CA VAL A 472 -0.54 12.77 16.25
C VAL A 472 0.15 14.08 15.89
N GLN A 473 0.75 14.11 14.70
CA GLN A 473 1.37 15.29 14.11
C GLN A 473 0.48 15.79 12.97
N ASP A 474 -0.17 16.94 13.16
CA ASP A 474 -1.14 17.49 12.22
C ASP A 474 -1.12 19.04 12.23
N ILE A 475 -1.76 19.65 11.24
CA ILE A 475 -1.92 21.11 11.10
C ILE A 475 -3.26 21.60 11.67
N PHE A 476 -4.25 20.71 11.85
CA PHE A 476 -5.58 21.02 12.36
C PHE A 476 -6.03 20.03 13.44
N PRO A 477 -6.96 20.42 14.33
CA PRO A 477 -7.78 19.48 15.08
C PRO A 477 -8.59 18.60 14.10
N THR A 478 -8.44 17.29 14.25
CA THR A 478 -9.12 16.23 13.50
C THR A 478 -9.70 15.19 14.47
N GLU A 479 -10.52 14.29 13.94
CA GLU A 479 -11.01 13.10 14.64
C GLU A 479 -9.84 12.29 15.23
N THR A 480 -8.75 12.14 14.47
CA THR A 480 -7.56 11.43 14.93
C THR A 480 -6.82 12.19 16.04
N THR A 481 -6.70 13.53 15.96
CA THR A 481 -6.12 14.29 17.09
C THR A 481 -6.94 14.13 18.37
N ALA A 482 -8.25 13.92 18.26
CA ALA A 482 -9.15 13.83 19.40
C ALA A 482 -8.89 12.61 20.30
N ILE A 483 -8.25 11.56 19.77
CA ILE A 483 -7.88 10.34 20.53
C ILE A 483 -6.42 10.33 21.00
N ALA A 484 -5.59 11.27 20.50
CA ALA A 484 -4.15 11.28 20.73
C ALA A 484 -3.77 11.48 22.21
N ASP A 485 -2.65 10.90 22.62
CA ASP A 485 -1.99 11.22 23.89
C ASP A 485 -1.13 12.48 23.77
N VAL A 486 -0.46 12.65 22.64
CA VAL A 486 0.32 13.84 22.31
C VAL A 486 -0.07 14.33 20.93
N VAL A 487 -0.37 15.63 20.83
CA VAL A 487 -0.57 16.32 19.54
C VAL A 487 0.59 17.27 19.31
N LEU A 488 1.26 17.15 18.16
CA LEU A 488 2.37 18.01 17.74
C LEU A 488 1.91 18.93 16.59
N PRO A 489 2.01 20.26 16.74
CA PRO A 489 1.61 21.20 15.69
C PRO A 489 2.65 21.24 14.56
N ALA A 490 2.22 20.89 13.34
CA ALA A 490 3.09 20.92 12.16
C ALA A 490 2.92 22.22 11.33
N ALA A 491 4.00 22.63 10.65
CA ALA A 491 3.98 23.69 9.66
C ALA A 491 3.33 23.20 8.36
N ALA A 492 2.44 24.01 7.79
CA ALA A 492 1.72 23.69 6.56
C ALA A 492 2.46 24.15 5.30
N TRP A 493 1.87 23.88 4.13
CA TRP A 493 2.36 24.44 2.86
C TRP A 493 2.44 25.97 2.91
N GLY A 494 3.50 26.54 2.35
CA GLY A 494 3.81 27.97 2.46
C GLY A 494 4.47 28.40 3.77
N GLU A 495 4.50 27.54 4.80
CA GLU A 495 5.14 27.82 6.10
C GLU A 495 6.51 27.12 6.25
N LYS A 496 6.87 26.25 5.30
CA LYS A 496 8.12 25.48 5.27
C LYS A 496 8.64 25.31 3.84
N THR A 497 9.93 24.98 3.72
CA THR A 497 10.62 24.71 2.45
C THR A 497 10.85 23.22 2.26
N GLY A 498 10.63 22.72 1.03
CA GLY A 498 10.98 21.36 0.65
C GLY A 498 10.59 21.03 -0.79
N CYS A 499 11.03 19.87 -1.25
CA CYS A 499 10.77 19.36 -2.59
C CYS A 499 9.57 18.41 -2.61
N PHE A 500 8.94 18.35 -3.76
CA PHE A 500 7.98 17.30 -4.03
C PHE A 500 7.89 16.91 -5.49
N THR A 501 7.40 15.69 -5.70
CA THR A 501 7.41 15.01 -6.98
C THR A 501 6.02 14.53 -7.30
N ASN A 502 5.54 14.98 -8.46
CA ASN A 502 4.24 14.60 -8.98
C ASN A 502 4.31 13.24 -9.69
N VAL A 503 3.18 12.78 -10.23
CA VAL A 503 3.16 11.51 -10.97
C VAL A 503 3.87 11.57 -12.32
N ASP A 504 4.07 12.76 -12.87
CA ASP A 504 4.92 12.97 -14.05
C ASP A 504 6.41 12.86 -13.72
N ARG A 505 6.81 12.42 -12.52
CA ARG A 505 8.20 12.42 -12.01
C ARG A 505 8.84 13.82 -11.95
N THR A 506 8.05 14.88 -12.14
CA THR A 506 8.53 16.25 -12.09
C THR A 506 8.69 16.68 -10.64
N VAL A 507 9.93 17.02 -10.29
CA VAL A 507 10.33 17.54 -8.99
C VAL A 507 10.17 19.06 -9.01
N HIS A 508 9.39 19.61 -8.09
CA HIS A 508 9.27 21.04 -7.82
C HIS A 508 9.83 21.36 -6.43
N ILE A 509 10.24 22.61 -6.25
CA ILE A 509 10.56 23.18 -4.94
C ILE A 509 9.42 24.09 -4.47
N SER A 510 9.09 23.99 -3.18
CA SER A 510 8.26 24.96 -2.46
C SER A 510 9.13 25.77 -1.51
N HIS A 511 9.17 27.08 -1.68
CA HIS A 511 9.85 27.98 -0.73
C HIS A 511 8.90 28.41 0.40
N LYS A 512 9.43 28.54 1.61
CA LYS A 512 8.73 29.17 2.74
C LYS A 512 8.31 30.59 2.37
N ALA A 513 7.01 30.88 2.47
CA ALA A 513 6.41 32.16 2.12
C ALA A 513 6.07 33.01 3.35
N VAL A 514 5.63 32.36 4.44
CA VAL A 514 5.24 32.96 5.72
C VAL A 514 5.77 32.14 6.90
N GLU A 515 5.72 32.68 8.11
CA GLU A 515 6.04 31.94 9.33
C GLU A 515 4.89 31.01 9.74
N PRO A 516 5.18 29.82 10.30
CA PRO A 516 4.15 28.94 10.86
C PRO A 516 3.46 29.59 12.09
N PRO A 517 2.20 29.21 12.38
CA PRO A 517 1.47 29.81 13.49
C PRO A 517 1.95 29.30 14.86
N GLY A 518 2.09 30.20 15.83
CA GLY A 518 2.47 29.86 17.19
C GLY A 518 3.86 29.24 17.28
N GLU A 519 3.93 28.03 17.80
CA GLU A 519 5.14 27.21 17.97
C GLU A 519 5.18 26.02 16.99
N ALA A 520 4.36 26.01 15.93
CA ALA A 520 4.36 24.93 14.95
C ALA A 520 5.71 24.81 14.22
N LYS A 521 6.16 23.57 13.96
CA LYS A 521 7.48 23.27 13.35
C LYS A 521 7.33 22.48 12.04
N ALA A 522 8.29 22.59 11.13
CA ALA A 522 8.32 21.69 9.97
C ALA A 522 8.52 20.24 10.43
N ASP A 523 7.94 19.27 9.71
CA ASP A 523 7.96 17.86 10.11
C ASP A 523 9.40 17.32 10.21
N ILE A 524 10.31 17.79 9.34
CA ILE A 524 11.74 17.47 9.42
C ILE A 524 12.38 17.91 10.74
N GLU A 525 12.02 19.07 11.28
CA GLU A 525 12.56 19.56 12.55
C GLU A 525 12.11 18.67 13.71
N ILE A 526 10.87 18.16 13.64
CA ILE A 526 10.30 17.26 14.64
C ILE A 526 11.04 15.92 14.63
N PHE A 527 11.27 15.34 13.44
CA PHE A 527 12.00 14.07 13.31
C PHE A 527 13.48 14.20 13.71
N ILE A 528 14.13 15.32 13.38
CA ILE A 528 15.50 15.60 13.84
C ILE A 528 15.57 15.73 15.37
N ASP A 529 14.61 16.43 15.99
CA ASP A 529 14.56 16.56 17.46
C ASP A 529 14.33 15.21 18.14
N TYR A 530 13.41 14.39 17.60
CA TYR A 530 13.19 13.01 18.08
C TYR A 530 14.48 12.18 18.00
N ALA A 531 15.14 12.18 16.83
CA ALA A 531 16.39 11.43 16.62
C ALA A 531 17.50 11.85 17.61
N LYS A 532 17.63 13.16 17.85
CA LYS A 532 18.59 13.72 18.80
C LYS A 532 18.30 13.28 20.23
N ARG A 533 17.05 13.35 20.70
CA ARG A 533 16.67 12.96 22.07
C ARG A 533 16.70 11.44 22.30
N MET A 534 16.42 10.66 21.26
CA MET A 534 16.63 9.21 21.25
C MET A 534 18.11 8.82 21.26
N GLY A 535 18.99 9.74 20.85
CA GLY A 535 20.44 9.54 20.85
C GLY A 535 20.90 8.62 19.71
N PHE A 536 20.22 8.65 18.56
CA PHE A 536 20.60 7.82 17.41
C PHE A 536 21.95 8.25 16.83
N LYS A 537 22.83 7.26 16.63
CA LYS A 537 24.19 7.45 16.17
C LYS A 537 24.53 6.53 15.00
N ASP A 538 25.44 7.00 14.15
CA ASP A 538 26.09 6.17 13.14
C ASP A 538 27.21 5.30 13.76
N LYS A 539 27.86 4.45 12.95
CA LYS A 539 28.90 3.51 13.44
C LYS A 539 30.17 4.20 13.95
N ASP A 540 30.37 5.47 13.60
CA ASP A 540 31.47 6.31 14.12
C ASP A 540 31.09 7.07 15.41
N GLY A 541 29.88 6.85 15.94
CA GLY A 541 29.38 7.51 17.13
C GLY A 541 28.89 8.95 16.93
N LYS A 542 28.76 9.41 15.68
CA LYS A 542 28.23 10.74 15.32
C LYS A 542 26.70 10.69 15.22
N PRO A 543 25.98 11.84 15.29
CA PRO A 543 24.54 11.85 15.07
C PRO A 543 24.16 11.20 13.73
N LEU A 544 23.15 10.32 13.76
CA LEU A 544 22.69 9.59 12.57
C LEU A 544 22.18 10.54 11.49
N LEU A 545 21.27 11.45 11.84
CA LEU A 545 20.83 12.53 10.96
C LEU A 545 21.86 13.67 11.04
N LYS A 546 22.68 13.79 9.99
CA LYS A 546 23.82 14.73 9.92
C LYS A 546 23.44 16.15 9.51
N TYR A 547 22.16 16.36 9.18
CA TYR A 547 21.62 17.61 8.67
C TYR A 547 20.73 18.31 9.72
N SER A 548 20.59 19.61 9.54
CA SER A 548 19.85 20.52 10.44
C SER A 548 18.65 21.20 9.79
N ASN A 549 18.54 21.14 8.46
CA ASN A 549 17.51 21.81 7.66
C ASN A 549 17.21 21.03 6.37
N SER A 550 16.14 21.44 5.64
CA SER A 550 15.70 20.77 4.42
C SER A 550 16.78 20.72 3.32
N ASN A 551 17.53 21.81 3.10
CA ASN A 551 18.53 21.83 2.02
C ASN A 551 19.65 20.81 2.25
N GLU A 552 20.15 20.72 3.48
CA GLU A 552 21.15 19.70 3.84
C GLU A 552 20.60 18.26 3.72
N ALA A 553 19.33 18.05 4.09
CA ALA A 553 18.66 16.76 3.90
C ALA A 553 18.49 16.39 2.42
N PHE A 554 18.20 17.39 1.57
CA PHE A 554 18.12 17.22 0.11
C PHE A 554 19.47 16.79 -0.49
N GLU A 555 20.59 17.36 -0.03
CA GLU A 555 21.93 16.89 -0.45
C GLU A 555 22.21 15.45 -0.02
N GLY A 556 21.74 15.05 1.18
CA GLY A 556 21.76 13.65 1.61
C GLY A 556 20.95 12.73 0.69
N TRP A 557 19.74 13.16 0.30
CA TRP A 557 18.90 12.43 -0.64
C TRP A 557 19.53 12.31 -2.05
N LYS A 558 20.17 13.38 -2.55
CA LYS A 558 20.89 13.36 -3.83
C LYS A 558 21.99 12.31 -3.85
N ALA A 559 22.73 12.19 -2.76
CA ALA A 559 23.76 11.15 -2.63
C ALA A 559 23.13 9.75 -2.63
N LEU A 560 22.02 9.55 -1.92
CA LEU A 560 21.37 8.25 -1.78
C LEU A 560 20.67 7.76 -3.05
N SER A 561 20.10 8.67 -3.83
CA SER A 561 19.35 8.37 -5.06
C SER A 561 20.24 8.20 -6.29
N LYS A 562 21.51 8.61 -6.23
CA LYS A 562 22.45 8.53 -7.35
C LYS A 562 22.54 7.11 -7.92
N GLY A 563 22.35 6.97 -9.24
CA GLY A 563 22.40 5.69 -9.95
C GLY A 563 21.19 4.78 -9.74
N ARG A 564 20.16 5.22 -9.00
CA ARG A 564 18.86 4.54 -8.88
C ARG A 564 17.87 5.10 -9.91
N PRO A 565 16.70 4.47 -10.14
CA PRO A 565 15.74 4.99 -11.13
C PRO A 565 15.34 6.44 -10.86
N CYS A 566 15.12 6.80 -9.58
CA CYS A 566 14.84 8.16 -9.12
C CYS A 566 16.10 9.00 -8.85
N ASP A 567 17.06 9.01 -9.76
CA ASP A 567 18.33 9.75 -9.61
C ASP A 567 18.13 11.27 -9.58
N TYR A 568 18.52 11.92 -8.47
CA TYR A 568 18.47 13.38 -8.27
C TYR A 568 19.85 14.05 -8.32
N SER A 569 20.92 13.32 -8.66
CA SER A 569 22.30 13.80 -8.55
C SER A 569 22.61 15.06 -9.37
N GLY A 570 21.82 15.34 -10.41
CA GLY A 570 21.89 16.55 -11.23
C GLY A 570 20.96 17.70 -10.78
N LEU A 571 20.22 17.55 -9.68
CA LEU A 571 19.32 18.57 -9.13
C LEU A 571 19.99 19.39 -8.02
N SER A 572 19.52 20.62 -7.85
CA SER A 572 19.81 21.49 -6.71
C SER A 572 18.60 22.39 -6.45
N TYR A 573 18.50 22.98 -5.26
CA TYR A 573 17.44 23.94 -4.96
C TYR A 573 17.47 25.16 -5.89
N GLU A 574 18.67 25.64 -6.24
CA GLU A 574 18.87 26.74 -7.19
C GLU A 574 18.30 26.37 -8.55
N LYS A 575 18.66 25.19 -9.06
CA LYS A 575 18.20 24.71 -10.36
C LYS A 575 16.69 24.53 -10.43
N LEU A 576 16.07 24.04 -9.35
CA LEU A 576 14.61 23.94 -9.23
C LEU A 576 13.92 25.31 -9.10
N SER A 577 14.66 26.35 -8.72
CA SER A 577 14.14 27.72 -8.55
C SER A 577 14.26 28.59 -9.80
N GLU A 578 15.10 28.22 -10.78
CA GLU A 578 15.33 29.01 -12.00
C GLU A 578 14.14 29.03 -12.97
N GLY A 579 13.29 27.99 -12.97
CA GLY A 579 12.24 27.82 -13.99
C GLY A 579 11.05 26.98 -13.54
N SER A 580 10.79 25.89 -14.26
CA SER A 580 9.79 24.88 -13.91
C SER A 580 10.44 23.74 -13.12
N GLY A 581 9.64 22.79 -12.64
CA GLY A 581 10.16 21.54 -12.10
C GLY A 581 10.85 20.68 -13.17
N LEU A 582 11.71 19.77 -12.71
CA LEU A 582 12.50 18.88 -13.57
C LEU A 582 12.13 17.43 -13.33
N GLN A 583 12.00 16.64 -14.39
CA GLN A 583 11.73 15.21 -14.26
C GLN A 583 12.97 14.44 -13.84
N TRP A 584 12.82 13.47 -12.94
CA TRP A 584 13.86 12.47 -12.73
C TRP A 584 13.72 11.31 -13.74
N PRO A 585 14.81 10.57 -14.05
CA PRO A 585 16.19 10.80 -13.59
C PRO A 585 16.77 12.11 -14.11
N CYS A 586 17.45 12.84 -13.24
CA CYS A 586 18.19 14.05 -13.56
C CYS A 586 19.62 13.89 -13.04
N ASN A 587 20.55 13.65 -13.96
CA ASN A 587 21.93 13.27 -13.68
C ASN A 587 22.87 13.78 -14.79
N LYS A 588 24.11 13.28 -14.87
CA LYS A 588 25.08 13.72 -15.89
C LYS A 588 24.63 13.44 -17.32
N GLU A 589 23.92 12.34 -17.56
CA GLU A 589 23.43 11.94 -18.90
C GLU A 589 22.13 12.68 -19.25
N HIS A 590 21.31 12.95 -18.24
CA HIS A 590 20.05 13.68 -18.34
C HIS A 590 20.09 14.96 -17.50
N PRO A 591 20.92 15.96 -17.83
CA PRO A 591 21.10 17.13 -16.99
C PRO A 591 19.84 17.99 -16.87
N ASN A 592 18.88 17.88 -17.79
CA ASN A 592 17.61 18.60 -17.73
C ASN A 592 16.43 17.66 -17.47
N GLY A 593 16.70 16.49 -16.90
CA GLY A 593 15.71 15.44 -16.69
C GLY A 593 15.48 14.56 -17.91
N CYS A 594 14.70 13.49 -17.71
CA CYS A 594 14.37 12.51 -18.74
C CYS A 594 12.86 12.47 -19.01
N GLU A 595 12.47 12.91 -20.22
CA GLU A 595 11.06 13.08 -20.60
C GLU A 595 10.26 11.79 -20.50
N ARG A 596 10.79 10.69 -21.05
CA ARG A 596 10.14 9.37 -21.08
C ARG A 596 11.14 8.31 -20.68
N LEU A 597 10.71 7.37 -19.85
CA LEU A 597 11.52 6.20 -19.53
C LEU A 597 11.42 5.17 -20.66
N PHE A 598 12.41 4.28 -20.75
CA PHE A 598 12.39 3.08 -21.60
C PHE A 598 12.31 3.35 -23.11
N SER A 599 12.79 4.51 -23.58
CA SER A 599 12.86 4.83 -25.01
C SER A 599 13.77 3.90 -25.83
N ASN A 600 14.68 3.20 -25.16
CA ASN A 600 15.54 2.16 -25.73
C ASN A 600 14.96 0.74 -25.67
N GLY A 601 13.77 0.56 -25.05
CA GLY A 601 13.15 -0.73 -24.84
C GLY A 601 13.84 -1.63 -23.79
N VAL A 602 14.65 -1.03 -22.90
CA VAL A 602 15.31 -1.70 -21.77
C VAL A 602 14.70 -1.21 -20.47
N PHE A 603 14.24 -2.13 -19.63
CA PHE A 603 13.52 -1.91 -18.38
C PHE A 603 14.38 -2.19 -17.15
N TYR A 604 13.89 -1.81 -15.97
CA TYR A 604 14.60 -1.98 -14.70
C TYR A 604 14.43 -3.39 -14.10
N THR A 605 14.31 -4.40 -14.96
CA THR A 605 14.07 -5.80 -14.59
C THR A 605 15.35 -6.63 -14.48
N ASP A 606 16.52 -6.01 -14.58
CA ASP A 606 17.77 -6.70 -14.26
C ASP A 606 17.81 -7.08 -12.78
N ILE A 607 18.22 -8.30 -12.47
CA ILE A 607 18.16 -8.87 -11.12
C ILE A 607 18.99 -8.13 -10.08
N GLU A 608 20.10 -7.52 -10.51
CA GLU A 608 20.97 -6.74 -9.64
C GLU A 608 20.53 -5.28 -9.52
N TYR A 609 19.45 -4.90 -10.21
CA TYR A 609 18.96 -3.53 -10.27
C TYR A 609 17.52 -3.35 -9.79
N CYS A 610 16.64 -4.33 -10.07
CA CYS A 610 15.20 -4.25 -9.82
C CYS A 610 14.88 -3.96 -8.33
N GLU A 611 13.76 -3.30 -8.11
CA GLU A 611 13.21 -2.97 -6.80
C GLU A 611 12.56 -4.20 -6.14
N SER A 612 12.07 -5.15 -6.93
CA SER A 612 11.43 -6.37 -6.43
C SER A 612 11.58 -7.51 -7.43
N TYR A 613 11.58 -8.74 -6.93
CA TYR A 613 11.48 -9.97 -7.72
C TYR A 613 10.04 -10.28 -8.14
N GLY A 614 9.07 -9.46 -7.74
CA GLY A 614 7.66 -9.59 -8.12
C GLY A 614 6.94 -10.70 -7.36
N HIS A 615 5.69 -10.90 -7.74
CA HIS A 615 4.78 -11.82 -7.05
C HIS A 615 4.00 -12.70 -8.01
N ASP A 616 3.51 -13.82 -7.50
CA ASP A 616 2.33 -14.46 -8.07
C ASP A 616 1.11 -13.57 -7.81
N LEU A 617 0.40 -13.18 -8.88
CA LEU A 617 -0.67 -12.18 -8.78
C LEU A 617 -1.97 -12.70 -8.15
N GLU A 618 -2.18 -14.01 -8.15
CA GLU A 618 -3.41 -14.63 -7.61
C GLU A 618 -3.27 -14.88 -6.10
N THR A 619 -2.12 -15.40 -5.69
CA THR A 619 -1.84 -15.75 -4.29
C THR A 619 -1.20 -14.61 -3.50
N GLY A 620 -0.53 -13.68 -4.19
CA GLY A 620 0.29 -12.64 -3.57
C GLY A 620 1.62 -13.15 -3.01
N ALA A 621 2.01 -14.39 -3.30
CA ALA A 621 3.27 -14.94 -2.83
C ALA A 621 4.44 -14.22 -3.52
N PRO A 622 5.43 -13.69 -2.76
CA PRO A 622 6.62 -13.09 -3.34
C PRO A 622 7.46 -14.16 -4.03
N LEU A 623 8.01 -13.83 -5.20
CA LEU A 623 8.94 -14.71 -5.89
C LEU A 623 10.29 -14.69 -5.17
N SER A 624 10.89 -15.87 -5.03
CA SER A 624 12.29 -15.99 -4.65
C SER A 624 13.21 -15.45 -5.74
N ARG A 625 14.43 -15.11 -5.36
CA ARG A 625 15.49 -14.72 -6.30
C ARG A 625 15.67 -15.77 -7.42
N SER A 626 15.69 -17.06 -7.07
CA SER A 626 15.89 -18.16 -8.03
C SER A 626 14.73 -18.29 -9.03
N GLU A 627 13.49 -18.05 -8.59
CA GLU A 627 12.33 -18.05 -9.48
C GLU A 627 12.40 -16.88 -10.46
N TYR A 628 12.80 -15.69 -9.99
CA TYR A 628 13.01 -14.52 -10.85
C TYR A 628 14.16 -14.72 -11.85
N GLU A 629 15.27 -15.31 -11.43
CA GLU A 629 16.37 -15.71 -12.34
C GLU A 629 15.87 -16.62 -13.45
N SER A 630 14.99 -17.55 -13.13
CA SER A 630 14.40 -18.50 -14.09
C SER A 630 13.47 -17.82 -15.11
N LEU A 631 12.85 -16.69 -14.76
CA LEU A 631 12.09 -15.86 -15.71
C LEU A 631 13.01 -15.18 -16.74
N ASN A 632 14.29 -15.02 -16.43
CA ASN A 632 15.31 -14.36 -17.24
C ASN A 632 14.82 -13.04 -17.90
N PRO A 633 14.32 -12.07 -17.13
CA PRO A 633 13.82 -10.83 -17.69
C PRO A 633 14.93 -10.02 -18.37
N ALA A 634 16.11 -9.89 -17.74
CA ALA A 634 17.33 -9.30 -18.32
C ALA A 634 17.10 -7.97 -19.06
N GLY A 635 16.37 -7.05 -18.42
CA GLY A 635 16.02 -5.75 -19.01
C GLY A 635 14.84 -5.78 -19.98
N ARG A 636 14.14 -6.91 -20.15
CA ARG A 636 12.84 -6.98 -20.83
C ARG A 636 11.71 -6.78 -19.83
N ALA A 637 10.62 -6.15 -20.27
CA ALA A 637 9.40 -6.06 -19.48
C ALA A 637 8.74 -7.43 -19.35
N ILE A 638 8.02 -7.64 -18.25
CA ILE A 638 7.39 -8.92 -17.94
C ILE A 638 5.89 -8.78 -18.19
N LEU A 639 5.33 -9.61 -19.07
CA LEU A 639 3.87 -9.75 -19.15
C LEU A 639 3.38 -10.57 -17.96
N LYS A 640 2.35 -10.05 -17.30
CA LYS A 640 1.83 -10.61 -16.05
C LYS A 640 0.39 -11.11 -16.25
N PRO A 641 0.19 -12.43 -16.44
CA PRO A 641 -1.15 -13.01 -16.49
C PRO A 641 -1.80 -13.10 -15.10
N CYS A 642 -3.13 -13.12 -15.08
CA CYS A 642 -3.93 -13.46 -13.90
C CYS A 642 -5.36 -13.80 -14.34
N HIS A 643 -5.94 -14.89 -13.83
CA HIS A 643 -7.35 -15.18 -14.06
C HIS A 643 -8.24 -14.27 -13.23
N TYR A 644 -9.39 -13.89 -13.77
CA TYR A 644 -10.43 -13.22 -13.00
C TYR A 644 -11.00 -14.13 -11.92
N LEU A 645 -11.08 -13.60 -10.70
CA LEU A 645 -11.75 -14.19 -9.54
C LEU A 645 -12.87 -13.26 -9.10
N ALA A 646 -14.05 -13.83 -8.80
CA ALA A 646 -15.18 -13.06 -8.30
C ALA A 646 -14.90 -12.47 -6.91
N GLU A 647 -15.53 -11.33 -6.62
CA GLU A 647 -15.45 -10.69 -5.30
C GLU A 647 -15.94 -11.62 -4.19
N LEU A 648 -15.26 -11.60 -3.04
CA LEU A 648 -15.69 -12.40 -1.87
C LEU A 648 -17.03 -11.89 -1.32
N GLU A 649 -17.19 -10.58 -1.21
CA GLU A 649 -18.44 -9.94 -0.79
C GLU A 649 -19.26 -9.46 -2.00
N ALA A 650 -19.89 -10.43 -2.69
CA ALA A 650 -20.84 -10.15 -3.76
C ALA A 650 -22.19 -9.63 -3.23
N VAL A 651 -23.01 -9.07 -4.13
CA VAL A 651 -24.41 -8.75 -3.86
C VAL A 651 -25.22 -10.03 -3.67
N ASP A 652 -26.22 -9.97 -2.78
CA ASP A 652 -27.18 -11.05 -2.52
C ASP A 652 -28.59 -10.48 -2.30
N ASP A 653 -29.55 -11.34 -1.96
CA ASP A 653 -30.94 -10.93 -1.74
C ASP A 653 -31.10 -9.95 -0.55
N GLU A 654 -30.18 -9.95 0.42
CA GLU A 654 -30.22 -9.04 1.57
C GLU A 654 -29.55 -7.68 1.27
N TYR A 655 -28.43 -7.69 0.53
CA TYR A 655 -27.64 -6.54 0.11
C TYR A 655 -27.55 -6.48 -1.43
N PRO A 656 -28.61 -6.05 -2.13
CA PRO A 656 -28.74 -6.25 -3.57
C PRO A 656 -27.99 -5.22 -4.44
N PHE A 657 -27.33 -4.21 -3.84
CA PHE A 657 -26.64 -3.16 -4.58
C PHE A 657 -25.14 -3.20 -4.35
N HIS A 658 -24.35 -3.13 -5.43
CA HIS A 658 -22.92 -2.85 -5.31
C HIS A 658 -22.70 -1.41 -4.83
N ILE A 659 -21.69 -1.20 -4.01
CA ILE A 659 -21.25 0.14 -3.58
C ILE A 659 -19.82 0.41 -4.00
N SER A 660 -19.59 1.60 -4.56
CA SER A 660 -18.26 2.16 -4.77
C SER A 660 -18.14 3.51 -4.08
N THR A 661 -16.95 3.84 -3.57
CA THR A 661 -16.68 5.17 -3.00
C THR A 661 -15.92 6.06 -3.99
N GLY A 662 -15.80 7.36 -3.78
CA GLY A 662 -14.87 8.16 -4.58
C GLY A 662 -14.84 9.65 -4.30
N ARG A 663 -14.46 10.45 -5.30
CA ARG A 663 -14.04 11.84 -5.12
C ARG A 663 -14.95 12.88 -5.76
N ARG A 664 -14.87 14.10 -5.23
CA ARG A 664 -15.40 15.36 -5.76
C ARG A 664 -14.25 16.28 -6.15
N ALA A 665 -14.46 17.11 -7.16
CA ALA A 665 -13.43 18.02 -7.67
C ALA A 665 -13.01 19.09 -6.65
N ARG A 666 -13.94 19.53 -5.80
CA ARG A 666 -13.75 20.65 -4.86
C ARG A 666 -13.19 20.25 -3.50
N HIS A 667 -13.32 18.98 -3.13
CA HIS A 667 -12.88 18.48 -1.84
C HIS A 667 -11.65 17.60 -1.93
N PHE A 668 -10.78 17.72 -0.93
CA PHE A 668 -9.59 16.88 -0.80
C PHE A 668 -9.68 16.04 0.46
N HIS A 669 -9.58 14.73 0.29
CA HIS A 669 -9.64 13.73 1.36
C HIS A 669 -10.72 14.04 2.40
N THR A 670 -10.40 14.03 3.69
CA THR A 670 -11.33 14.17 4.81
C THR A 670 -11.78 15.60 5.05
N ARG A 671 -11.61 16.50 4.07
CA ARG A 671 -12.05 17.90 4.11
C ARG A 671 -11.43 18.78 5.20
N THR A 672 -10.45 18.31 5.96
CA THR A 672 -9.85 19.12 7.03
C THR A 672 -9.19 20.41 6.48
N LYS A 673 -8.70 20.38 5.24
CA LYS A 673 -8.29 21.59 4.51
C LYS A 673 -9.47 22.25 3.78
N THR A 674 -10.06 21.57 2.79
CA THR A 674 -11.03 22.19 1.86
C THR A 674 -12.39 22.52 2.48
N GLY A 675 -12.79 21.86 3.56
CA GLY A 675 -14.02 22.18 4.31
C GLY A 675 -13.93 23.49 5.08
N ARG A 676 -12.70 23.96 5.39
CA ARG A 676 -12.44 25.28 5.98
C ARG A 676 -12.38 26.41 4.93
N THR A 677 -12.54 26.08 3.65
CA THR A 677 -12.63 27.06 2.56
C THR A 677 -14.09 27.26 2.18
N LYS A 678 -14.64 28.43 2.51
CA LYS A 678 -16.08 28.75 2.36
C LYS A 678 -16.61 28.45 0.95
N GLU A 679 -15.90 28.87 -0.09
CA GLU A 679 -16.32 28.73 -1.48
C GLU A 679 -16.40 27.26 -1.92
N LEU A 680 -15.45 26.43 -1.48
CA LEU A 680 -15.45 25.00 -1.77
C LEU A 680 -16.53 24.26 -0.96
N GLN A 681 -16.67 24.61 0.32
CA GLN A 681 -17.61 23.98 1.24
C GLN A 681 -19.07 24.25 0.88
N GLN A 682 -19.42 25.49 0.53
CA GLN A 682 -20.78 25.86 0.16
C GLN A 682 -21.29 25.10 -1.07
N ARG A 683 -20.39 24.68 -1.96
CA ARG A 683 -20.77 24.04 -3.22
C ARG A 683 -20.99 22.52 -3.10
N ASP A 684 -20.32 21.87 -2.16
CA ASP A 684 -20.42 20.42 -1.92
C ASP A 684 -20.53 20.13 -0.39
N PRO A 685 -21.59 20.60 0.30
CA PRO A 685 -21.63 20.68 1.77
C PRO A 685 -21.83 19.33 2.48
N GLU A 686 -22.57 18.41 1.89
CA GLU A 686 -22.97 17.13 2.52
C GLU A 686 -22.73 15.91 1.60
N PRO A 687 -22.63 14.68 2.15
CA PRO A 687 -22.48 13.48 1.34
C PRO A 687 -23.76 13.16 0.57
N TYR A 688 -23.61 12.50 -0.58
CA TYR A 688 -24.73 11.98 -1.36
C TYR A 688 -24.51 10.52 -1.74
N ILE A 689 -25.58 9.78 -2.01
CA ILE A 689 -25.54 8.47 -2.64
C ILE A 689 -26.11 8.57 -4.06
N GLN A 690 -25.31 8.15 -5.04
CA GLN A 690 -25.74 8.06 -6.43
C GLN A 690 -26.46 6.73 -6.66
N ILE A 691 -27.67 6.77 -7.21
CA ILE A 691 -28.54 5.62 -7.45
C ILE A 691 -29.03 5.66 -8.90
N ASN A 692 -29.12 4.51 -9.56
CA ASN A 692 -29.69 4.42 -10.91
C ASN A 692 -31.18 4.86 -10.93
N GLU A 693 -31.64 5.42 -12.05
CA GLU A 693 -33.03 5.88 -12.24
C GLU A 693 -34.08 4.79 -11.95
N ARG A 694 -33.90 3.59 -12.51
CA ARG A 694 -34.85 2.47 -12.35
C ARG A 694 -34.84 1.91 -10.94
N ASP A 695 -33.66 1.85 -10.32
CA ASP A 695 -33.55 1.37 -8.94
C ASP A 695 -34.16 2.36 -7.95
N ALA A 696 -33.98 3.66 -8.19
CA ALA A 696 -34.62 4.71 -7.41
C ALA A 696 -36.16 4.64 -7.53
N GLU A 697 -36.70 4.42 -8.74
CA GLU A 697 -38.13 4.22 -8.97
C GLU A 697 -38.68 2.99 -8.22
N LYS A 698 -38.00 1.83 -8.31
CA LYS A 698 -38.37 0.61 -7.58
C LYS A 698 -38.38 0.80 -6.05
N LEU A 699 -37.45 1.60 -5.54
CA LEU A 699 -37.31 1.88 -4.09
C LEU A 699 -38.17 3.06 -3.61
N GLY A 700 -38.87 3.78 -4.49
CA GLY A 700 -39.63 4.99 -4.14
C GLY A 700 -38.75 6.16 -3.67
N ILE A 701 -37.51 6.23 -4.15
CA ILE A 701 -36.51 7.27 -3.83
C ILE A 701 -36.50 8.32 -4.95
N LYS A 702 -36.48 9.59 -4.58
CA LYS A 702 -36.38 10.75 -5.49
C LYS A 702 -35.09 11.52 -5.23
N GLU A 703 -34.70 12.35 -6.20
CA GLU A 703 -33.60 13.33 -6.02
C GLU A 703 -33.82 14.14 -4.73
N GLY A 704 -32.80 14.22 -3.88
CA GLY A 704 -32.86 14.98 -2.63
C GLY A 704 -33.43 14.23 -1.42
N ASP A 705 -34.02 13.04 -1.60
CA ASP A 705 -34.48 12.22 -0.47
C ASP A 705 -33.30 11.78 0.41
N MET A 706 -33.51 11.67 1.73
CA MET A 706 -32.52 11.08 2.61
C MET A 706 -32.56 9.55 2.52
N VAL A 707 -31.40 8.93 2.34
CA VAL A 707 -31.26 7.48 2.19
C VAL A 707 -30.25 6.95 3.19
N LEU A 708 -30.65 5.88 3.88
CA LEU A 708 -29.78 5.04 4.68
C LEU A 708 -29.21 3.95 3.78
N ALA A 709 -27.89 3.93 3.63
CA ALA A 709 -27.17 2.81 3.02
C ALA A 709 -26.55 1.96 4.13
N GLU A 710 -26.89 0.69 4.15
CA GLU A 710 -26.47 -0.27 5.18
C GLU A 710 -25.71 -1.41 4.53
N SER A 711 -24.55 -1.73 5.09
CA SER A 711 -23.73 -2.90 4.77
C SER A 711 -23.73 -3.88 5.94
N ARG A 712 -23.04 -5.00 5.79
CA ARG A 712 -22.83 -5.99 6.87
C ARG A 712 -22.07 -5.43 8.09
N ARG A 713 -21.37 -4.28 7.95
CA ARG A 713 -20.51 -3.70 9.01
C ARG A 713 -21.09 -2.46 9.67
N GLY A 714 -21.92 -1.70 8.97
CA GLY A 714 -22.31 -0.37 9.41
C GLY A 714 -23.26 0.31 8.45
N LYS A 715 -23.56 1.59 8.73
CA LYS A 715 -24.54 2.38 7.98
C LYS A 715 -24.09 3.82 7.80
N ILE A 716 -24.53 4.44 6.72
CA ILE A 716 -24.33 5.86 6.41
C ILE A 716 -25.64 6.47 5.92
N GLU A 717 -25.90 7.72 6.32
CA GLU A 717 -27.01 8.51 5.80
C GLU A 717 -26.48 9.54 4.78
N ALA A 718 -27.07 9.56 3.59
CA ALA A 718 -26.67 10.46 2.51
C ALA A 718 -27.88 10.88 1.66
N VAL A 719 -27.77 12.06 1.04
CA VAL A 719 -28.82 12.56 0.14
C VAL A 719 -28.80 11.80 -1.18
N ALA A 720 -29.95 11.38 -1.69
CA ALA A 720 -30.06 10.68 -2.97
C ALA A 720 -29.74 11.62 -4.15
N ARG A 721 -28.93 11.10 -5.08
CA ARG A 721 -28.69 11.65 -6.41
C ARG A 721 -29.03 10.60 -7.45
N VAL A 722 -30.00 10.86 -8.31
CA VAL A 722 -30.56 9.88 -9.24
C VAL A 722 -29.91 10.00 -10.63
N GLY A 723 -29.54 8.87 -11.23
CA GLY A 723 -28.99 8.77 -12.58
C GLY A 723 -27.46 8.71 -12.68
N ASP A 724 -26.93 8.74 -13.90
CA ASP A 724 -25.50 8.72 -14.24
C ASP A 724 -24.68 7.53 -13.67
N ILE A 725 -25.34 6.40 -13.38
CA ILE A 725 -24.74 5.14 -12.92
C ILE A 725 -25.57 3.94 -13.41
N SER A 726 -24.93 2.79 -13.65
CA SER A 726 -25.60 1.56 -14.12
C SER A 726 -26.53 0.95 -13.05
N GLU A 727 -27.56 0.23 -13.50
CA GLU A 727 -28.51 -0.51 -12.65
C GLU A 727 -27.76 -1.50 -11.72
N GLY A 728 -28.22 -1.63 -10.47
CA GLY A 728 -27.61 -2.46 -9.43
C GLY A 728 -26.34 -1.87 -8.79
N GLN A 729 -25.89 -0.68 -9.20
CA GLN A 729 -24.65 -0.06 -8.72
C GLN A 729 -24.90 1.31 -8.07
N THR A 730 -24.17 1.59 -6.99
CA THR A 730 -24.29 2.83 -6.22
C THR A 730 -22.92 3.47 -5.98
N PHE A 731 -22.93 4.78 -5.69
CA PHE A 731 -21.70 5.54 -5.44
C PHE A 731 -21.83 6.54 -4.29
N ILE A 732 -20.84 6.62 -3.41
CA ILE A 732 -20.77 7.64 -2.34
C ILE A 732 -19.40 8.35 -2.32
N PRO A 733 -19.33 9.69 -2.27
CA PRO A 733 -18.07 10.39 -2.05
C PRO A 733 -17.57 10.21 -0.61
N PHE A 734 -16.29 9.90 -0.40
CA PHE A 734 -15.76 9.57 0.94
C PHE A 734 -15.34 10.77 1.80
N HIS A 735 -15.50 12.01 1.30
CA HIS A 735 -14.87 13.20 1.86
C HIS A 735 -15.33 13.63 3.26
N TYR A 736 -16.46 13.10 3.72
CA TYR A 736 -17.26 13.70 4.78
C TYR A 736 -17.01 12.97 6.11
N GLY A 737 -16.10 13.52 6.93
CA GLY A 737 -15.85 13.05 8.30
C GLY A 737 -16.86 13.62 9.31
N TYR A 738 -16.38 13.83 10.53
CA TYR A 738 -17.15 14.25 11.70
C TYR A 738 -16.70 15.61 12.28
N PHE A 739 -15.54 16.16 11.88
CA PHE A 739 -15.00 17.40 12.46
C PHE A 739 -15.93 18.63 12.31
N ASP A 740 -16.78 18.66 11.28
CA ASP A 740 -17.78 19.70 11.03
C ASP A 740 -19.23 19.18 11.01
N ASN A 741 -19.45 17.97 11.55
CA ASN A 741 -20.76 17.33 11.57
C ASN A 741 -21.52 17.69 12.85
N HIS A 742 -22.49 18.58 12.72
CA HIS A 742 -23.37 18.98 13.82
C HIS A 742 -24.68 18.17 13.92
N SER A 743 -24.90 17.24 12.97
CA SER A 743 -26.15 16.47 12.88
C SER A 743 -26.14 15.15 13.66
N GLY A 744 -24.97 14.71 14.14
CA GLY A 744 -24.79 13.43 14.83
C GLY A 744 -24.95 12.19 13.93
N ARG A 745 -25.20 12.37 12.63
CA ARG A 745 -25.38 11.29 11.64
C ARG A 745 -24.04 10.69 11.23
N ALA A 746 -24.03 9.41 10.88
CA ALA A 746 -22.90 8.79 10.20
C ALA A 746 -22.76 9.35 8.78
N THR A 747 -21.66 10.07 8.50
CA THR A 747 -21.41 10.76 7.21
C THR A 747 -20.19 10.21 6.47
N ALA A 748 -19.33 9.43 7.14
CA ALA A 748 -18.12 8.88 6.55
C ALA A 748 -18.44 7.62 5.72
N ALA A 749 -18.10 7.63 4.43
CA ALA A 749 -18.37 6.49 3.54
C ALA A 749 -17.67 5.20 4.00
N ASN A 750 -16.59 5.31 4.77
CA ASN A 750 -15.86 4.15 5.27
C ASN A 750 -16.52 3.46 6.48
N GLU A 751 -17.68 3.94 6.95
CA GLU A 751 -18.51 3.18 7.90
C GLU A 751 -19.06 1.89 7.28
N ILE A 752 -19.13 1.82 5.94
CA ILE A 752 -19.73 0.69 5.21
C ILE A 752 -18.74 -0.10 4.35
N THR A 753 -17.48 0.34 4.26
CA THR A 753 -16.46 -0.32 3.42
C THR A 753 -15.92 -1.57 4.08
N GLN A 754 -15.62 -2.58 3.26
CA GLN A 754 -15.10 -3.87 3.70
C GLN A 754 -13.61 -3.81 4.07
N GLU A 755 -13.17 -4.79 4.83
CA GLU A 755 -11.78 -4.98 5.26
C GLU A 755 -11.09 -6.06 4.40
N GLN A 756 -11.19 -5.92 3.08
CA GLN A 756 -10.49 -6.78 2.13
C GLN A 756 -9.35 -6.02 1.47
N TRP A 757 -8.21 -6.70 1.29
CA TRP A 757 -6.97 -6.12 0.79
C TRP A 757 -6.46 -6.89 -0.44
N ASP A 758 -5.88 -6.19 -1.41
CA ASP A 758 -5.22 -6.80 -2.56
C ASP A 758 -4.04 -7.67 -2.08
N PRO A 759 -3.89 -8.90 -2.59
CA PRO A 759 -2.91 -9.84 -2.05
C PRO A 759 -1.46 -9.40 -2.28
N VAL A 760 -1.18 -8.60 -3.31
CA VAL A 760 0.16 -8.13 -3.67
C VAL A 760 0.44 -6.75 -3.07
N SER A 761 -0.36 -5.73 -3.43
CA SER A 761 -0.07 -4.35 -3.04
C SER A 761 -0.45 -4.03 -1.58
N LYS A 762 -1.26 -4.91 -0.97
CA LYS A 762 -1.90 -4.69 0.33
C LYS A 762 -2.66 -3.36 0.34
N GLN A 763 -3.31 -3.01 -0.76
CA GLN A 763 -4.22 -1.87 -0.85
C GLN A 763 -5.66 -2.33 -0.61
N PRO A 764 -6.47 -1.62 0.20
CA PRO A 764 -7.83 -2.07 0.54
C PRO A 764 -8.84 -1.78 -0.56
N MET A 765 -9.86 -2.63 -0.64
CA MET A 765 -10.87 -2.65 -1.71
C MET A 765 -12.06 -1.72 -1.42
N PHE A 766 -11.82 -0.40 -1.37
CA PHE A 766 -12.87 0.61 -1.11
C PHE A 766 -13.93 0.80 -2.21
N LYS A 767 -13.73 0.23 -3.40
CA LYS A 767 -14.64 0.35 -4.57
C LYS A 767 -15.51 -0.88 -4.77
N SER A 768 -15.52 -1.78 -3.80
CA SER A 768 -16.20 -3.06 -3.85
C SER A 768 -16.95 -3.28 -2.53
N GLY A 769 -18.05 -4.02 -2.59
CA GLY A 769 -18.91 -4.34 -1.46
C GLY A 769 -20.39 -4.25 -1.80
N ALA A 770 -21.23 -4.70 -0.88
CA ALA A 770 -22.68 -4.75 -1.06
C ALA A 770 -23.42 -3.95 0.01
N VAL A 771 -24.50 -3.26 -0.40
CA VAL A 771 -25.39 -2.51 0.48
C VAL A 771 -26.86 -2.77 0.17
N LYS A 772 -27.70 -2.50 1.17
CA LYS A 772 -29.14 -2.27 1.00
C LYS A 772 -29.47 -0.81 1.23
N LEU A 773 -30.46 -0.31 0.52
CA LEU A 773 -30.88 1.08 0.57
C LEU A 773 -32.28 1.20 1.17
N LYS A 774 -32.47 2.19 2.03
CA LYS A 774 -33.77 2.51 2.61
C LYS A 774 -33.99 4.02 2.67
N LYS A 775 -35.15 4.47 2.21
CA LYS A 775 -35.58 5.86 2.41
C LYS A 775 -35.86 6.13 3.89
N VAL A 776 -35.34 7.24 4.42
CA VAL A 776 -35.53 7.65 5.82
C VAL A 776 -36.02 9.10 5.91
N SER A 777 -36.57 9.50 7.06
CA SER A 777 -36.99 10.88 7.32
C SER A 777 -35.76 11.75 7.61
N GLN A 778 -35.75 12.99 7.10
CA GLN A 778 -34.68 13.96 7.34
C GLN A 778 -34.57 14.40 8.82
N ASP A 779 -35.65 14.33 9.59
CA ASP A 779 -35.73 14.89 10.95
C ASP A 779 -35.40 13.90 12.08
N LYS A 780 -35.11 12.63 11.75
CA LYS A 780 -34.77 11.59 12.74
C LYS A 780 -33.37 11.08 12.48
N ASN A 781 -32.43 11.33 13.39
CA ASN A 781 -31.19 10.55 13.43
C ASN A 781 -31.57 9.10 13.76
N THR A 782 -31.50 8.21 12.76
CA THR A 782 -31.92 6.83 12.93
C THR A 782 -30.86 5.93 13.56
N ASN A 783 -29.64 6.45 13.75
CA ASN A 783 -28.45 5.65 14.01
C ASN A 783 -27.81 5.87 15.39
N GLY A 784 -28.39 6.73 16.23
CA GLY A 784 -27.70 7.21 17.43
C GLY A 784 -26.51 8.11 17.06
N GLU A 785 -25.99 8.84 18.04
CA GLU A 785 -24.85 9.73 17.83
C GLU A 785 -23.57 8.92 17.61
N VAL A 786 -22.87 9.12 16.49
CA VAL A 786 -21.52 8.54 16.30
C VAL A 786 -20.58 9.25 17.26
N LYS A 787 -20.43 8.70 18.46
CA LYS A 787 -19.54 9.26 19.46
C LYS A 787 -18.12 8.81 19.18
N VAL A 788 -17.31 9.70 18.59
CA VAL A 788 -15.86 9.61 18.67
C VAL A 788 -15.49 10.02 20.09
N HIS A 789 -15.62 9.08 21.03
CA HIS A 789 -15.36 9.35 22.44
C HIS A 789 -13.87 9.56 22.69
N ALA A 790 -13.54 10.68 23.33
CA ALA A 790 -12.26 10.86 23.98
C ALA A 790 -12.22 10.05 25.30
N ARG A 791 -11.01 9.62 25.69
CA ARG A 791 -10.71 8.86 26.91
C ARG A 791 -11.31 9.53 28.18
N GLU A 792 -11.93 8.75 29.07
CA GLU A 792 -12.15 9.16 30.49
C GLU A 792 -10.83 9.04 31.30
N PRO A 793 -10.71 9.69 32.48
CA PRO A 793 -9.41 10.00 33.09
C PRO A 793 -8.58 8.78 33.48
N GLN A 794 -7.45 8.63 32.80
CA GLN A 794 -6.29 7.80 33.17
C GLN A 794 -5.53 8.33 34.40
N SER A 795 -6.14 9.09 35.32
CA SER A 795 -5.46 9.43 36.58
C SER A 795 -5.55 8.28 37.59
N ASP A 796 -6.68 7.57 37.63
CA ASP A 796 -6.95 6.62 38.70
C ASP A 796 -6.63 5.18 38.31
N ILE A 797 -6.65 4.85 37.00
CA ILE A 797 -6.20 3.56 36.48
C ILE A 797 -4.67 3.54 36.32
N VAL A 798 -4.04 4.61 35.84
CA VAL A 798 -2.56 4.68 35.83
C VAL A 798 -2.04 4.76 37.25
N LYS A 799 -2.69 5.51 38.17
CA LYS A 799 -2.35 5.40 39.60
C LYS A 799 -2.67 4.01 40.15
N LYS A 800 -3.78 3.35 39.82
CA LYS A 800 -4.04 1.98 40.31
C LYS A 800 -3.01 0.99 39.78
N VAL A 801 -2.66 1.06 38.50
CA VAL A 801 -1.67 0.18 37.86
C VAL A 801 -0.25 0.54 38.31
N GLU A 802 0.08 1.81 38.56
CA GLU A 802 1.36 2.21 39.17
C GLU A 802 1.42 1.88 40.67
N THR A 803 0.29 1.92 41.37
CA THR A 803 0.21 1.53 42.79
C THR A 803 0.24 0.01 42.88
N GLU A 804 -0.47 -0.73 42.03
CA GLU A 804 -0.41 -2.19 41.87
C GLU A 804 0.97 -2.64 41.40
N LYS A 805 1.62 -1.95 40.44
CA LYS A 805 3.04 -2.16 40.05
C LYS A 805 4.04 -1.76 41.14
N LYS A 806 3.70 -0.85 42.06
CA LYS A 806 4.50 -0.58 43.26
C LYS A 806 4.25 -1.58 44.39
N THR A 807 3.13 -2.31 44.37
CA THR A 807 2.84 -3.38 45.33
C THR A 807 3.22 -4.78 44.82
N GLN A 808 3.31 -4.97 43.50
CA GLN A 808 3.94 -6.12 42.85
C GLN A 808 5.38 -5.74 42.51
N GLY A 809 6.33 -6.14 43.35
CA GLY A 809 7.74 -6.09 42.97
C GLY A 809 7.93 -6.79 41.63
N ASP A 810 8.35 -6.01 40.64
CA ASP A 810 9.22 -6.32 39.49
C ASP A 810 9.38 -7.79 39.07
N ASN A 811 8.27 -8.52 38.87
CA ASN A 811 8.32 -9.94 38.52
C ASN A 811 7.14 -10.44 37.67
N THR A 812 6.38 -9.56 37.01
CA THR A 812 5.53 -10.01 35.89
C THR A 812 6.45 -10.34 34.71
N LYS A 813 6.95 -11.58 34.68
CA LYS A 813 7.68 -12.15 33.54
C LYS A 813 6.82 -11.89 32.29
N VAL A 814 7.32 -11.07 31.37
CA VAL A 814 6.65 -10.86 30.07
C VAL A 814 6.70 -12.20 29.36
N GLU A 815 5.58 -12.92 29.35
CA GLU A 815 5.49 -14.19 28.62
C GLU A 815 5.51 -13.88 27.12
N ARG A 816 6.58 -14.30 26.43
CA ARG A 816 6.67 -14.19 24.98
C ARG A 816 6.35 -15.56 24.37
N MET A 817 5.85 -15.56 23.13
CA MET A 817 5.61 -16.80 22.39
C MET A 817 6.89 -17.40 21.81
N LEU A 818 8.00 -16.65 21.83
CA LEU A 818 9.30 -17.07 21.30
C LEU A 818 9.81 -18.34 22.01
N GLU A 819 9.74 -18.39 23.33
CA GLU A 819 10.23 -19.47 24.18
C GLU A 819 9.53 -20.79 23.86
N TYR A 820 8.20 -20.74 23.73
CA TYR A 820 7.39 -21.88 23.36
C TYR A 820 7.64 -22.33 21.93
N TRP A 821 7.77 -21.41 20.98
CA TRP A 821 8.01 -21.73 19.57
C TRP A 821 9.41 -22.31 19.32
N LEU A 822 10.42 -21.73 19.98
CA LEU A 822 11.80 -22.20 19.95
C LEU A 822 11.91 -23.58 20.63
N GLY A 823 11.27 -23.75 21.80
CA GLY A 823 11.14 -25.04 22.48
C GLY A 823 10.43 -26.09 21.63
N ALA A 824 9.38 -25.73 20.89
CA ALA A 824 8.68 -26.60 19.95
C ALA A 824 9.51 -26.97 18.72
N THR A 825 10.34 -26.06 18.22
CA THR A 825 11.27 -26.35 17.11
C THR A 825 12.34 -27.33 17.55
N TYR A 826 12.93 -27.11 18.73
CA TYR A 826 13.90 -28.03 19.32
C TYR A 826 13.26 -29.39 19.63
N GLY A 827 12.08 -29.41 20.25
CA GLY A 827 11.33 -30.63 20.54
C GLY A 827 11.05 -31.46 19.27
N ALA A 828 10.71 -30.79 18.17
CA ALA A 828 10.51 -31.46 16.88
C ALA A 828 11.82 -32.04 16.31
N LEU A 829 12.96 -31.38 16.46
CA LEU A 829 14.27 -31.94 16.06
C LEU A 829 14.65 -33.15 16.92
N VAL A 830 14.44 -33.09 18.23
CA VAL A 830 14.66 -34.24 19.15
C VAL A 830 13.77 -35.41 18.74
N THR A 831 12.49 -35.16 18.47
CA THR A 831 11.58 -36.22 18.00
C THR A 831 11.96 -36.74 16.61
N ALA A 832 12.59 -35.95 15.74
CA ALA A 832 13.15 -36.46 14.49
C ALA A 832 14.30 -37.47 14.73
N ILE A 833 15.15 -37.23 15.74
CA ILE A 833 16.18 -38.18 16.19
C ILE A 833 15.49 -39.46 16.70
N ASP A 834 14.49 -39.31 17.57
CA ASP A 834 13.72 -40.45 18.09
C ASP A 834 13.07 -41.26 16.96
N ILE A 835 12.47 -40.61 15.95
CA ILE A 835 11.90 -41.28 14.78
C ILE A 835 12.98 -42.11 14.07
N CYS A 836 14.17 -41.56 13.86
CA CYS A 836 15.26 -42.30 13.22
C CYS A 836 15.66 -43.53 14.05
N ASP A 837 15.83 -43.38 15.37
CA ASP A 837 16.16 -44.50 16.27
C ASP A 837 15.14 -45.63 16.21
N HIS A 838 13.87 -45.30 16.05
CA HIS A 838 12.79 -46.28 15.96
C HIS A 838 12.68 -46.92 14.57
N VAL A 839 12.99 -46.17 13.50
CA VAL A 839 12.85 -46.62 12.11
C VAL A 839 14.05 -47.44 11.65
N ILE A 840 15.28 -47.02 11.96
CA ILE A 840 16.53 -47.64 11.48
C ILE A 840 16.54 -49.17 11.68
N PRO A 841 16.24 -49.71 12.89
CA PRO A 841 16.25 -51.15 13.12
C PRO A 841 15.26 -51.95 12.26
N ARG A 842 14.20 -51.31 11.73
CA ARG A 842 13.14 -51.97 10.95
C ARG A 842 13.46 -52.06 9.46
N ILE A 843 14.23 -51.10 8.95
CA ILE A 843 14.51 -50.97 7.53
C ILE A 843 15.90 -51.49 7.17
N GLU A 844 16.86 -51.51 8.11
CA GLU A 844 18.25 -51.89 7.80
C GLU A 844 18.38 -53.35 7.31
N GLY A 845 17.48 -54.24 7.74
CA GLY A 845 17.38 -55.61 7.24
C GLY A 845 16.66 -55.77 5.90
N ALA A 846 15.87 -54.78 5.48
CA ALA A 846 15.06 -54.82 4.26
C ALA A 846 15.62 -53.96 3.11
N ASP A 847 16.27 -52.84 3.44
CA ASP A 847 16.85 -51.89 2.50
C ASP A 847 18.02 -51.12 3.15
N PHE A 848 19.24 -51.58 2.84
CA PHE A 848 20.46 -51.04 3.42
C PHE A 848 20.74 -49.58 3.02
N GLU A 849 20.30 -49.17 1.83
CA GLU A 849 20.47 -47.79 1.35
C GLU A 849 19.63 -46.82 2.19
N ILE A 850 18.35 -47.16 2.42
CA ILE A 850 17.47 -46.34 3.27
C ILE A 850 17.94 -46.38 4.72
N GLY A 851 18.35 -47.55 5.25
CA GLY A 851 18.91 -47.66 6.60
C GLY A 851 20.11 -46.74 6.81
N THR A 852 21.06 -46.74 5.86
CA THR A 852 22.23 -45.85 5.88
C THR A 852 21.81 -44.38 5.77
N GLY A 853 20.86 -44.07 4.88
CA GLY A 853 20.32 -42.72 4.73
C GLY A 853 19.69 -42.19 6.02
N MET A 854 18.87 -42.99 6.70
CA MET A 854 18.25 -42.62 7.98
C MET A 854 19.27 -42.39 9.10
N ARG A 855 20.38 -43.15 9.15
CA ARG A 855 21.50 -42.87 10.07
C ARG A 855 22.16 -41.50 9.79
N ILE A 856 22.26 -41.12 8.52
CA ILE A 856 22.75 -39.78 8.14
C ILE A 856 21.75 -38.70 8.58
N MET A 857 20.44 -38.93 8.38
CA MET A 857 19.39 -37.99 8.82
C MET A 857 19.44 -37.78 10.35
N GLN A 858 19.58 -38.86 11.12
CA GLN A 858 19.75 -38.80 12.56
C GLN A 858 20.93 -37.92 12.96
N ARG A 859 22.12 -38.18 12.39
CA ARG A 859 23.33 -37.38 12.66
C ARG A 859 23.13 -35.89 12.33
N ILE A 860 22.45 -35.59 11.22
CA ILE A 860 22.16 -34.20 10.83
C ILE A 860 21.26 -33.55 11.90
N ALA A 861 20.16 -34.20 12.29
CA ALA A 861 19.25 -33.70 13.31
C ALA A 861 19.94 -33.48 14.66
N THR A 862 20.84 -34.38 15.08
CA THR A 862 21.68 -34.21 16.28
C THR A 862 22.56 -32.96 16.19
N SER A 863 23.20 -32.70 15.04
CA SER A 863 24.01 -31.49 14.88
C SER A 863 23.15 -30.21 14.95
N CYS A 864 21.90 -30.27 14.50
CA CYS A 864 20.97 -29.14 14.62
C CYS A 864 20.61 -28.86 16.08
N THR A 865 20.35 -29.90 16.88
CA THR A 865 20.05 -29.73 18.32
C THR A 865 21.26 -29.17 19.07
N GLU A 866 22.46 -29.69 18.81
CA GLU A 866 23.71 -29.20 19.42
C GLU A 866 23.97 -27.72 19.12
N ARG A 867 23.63 -27.27 17.90
CA ARG A 867 23.78 -25.87 17.50
C ARG A 867 22.73 -24.96 18.13
N LEU A 868 21.52 -25.48 18.40
CA LEU A 868 20.43 -24.71 19.02
C LEU A 868 20.55 -24.61 20.55
N ASP A 869 21.24 -25.53 21.21
CA ASP A 869 21.38 -25.57 22.67
C ASP A 869 21.80 -24.23 23.30
N PRO A 870 22.84 -23.52 22.81
CA PRO A 870 23.23 -22.22 23.36
C PRO A 870 22.13 -21.14 23.24
N ILE A 871 21.30 -21.22 22.20
CA ILE A 871 20.17 -20.29 21.99
C ILE A 871 19.03 -20.60 22.96
N LEU A 872 18.74 -21.88 23.20
CA LEU A 872 17.70 -22.30 24.16
C LEU A 872 18.02 -21.86 25.58
N GLU A 873 19.28 -21.96 25.99
CA GLU A 873 19.76 -21.47 27.29
C GLU A 873 19.61 -19.96 27.41
N ARG A 874 19.95 -19.21 26.36
CA ARG A 874 19.86 -17.74 26.31
C ARG A 874 18.44 -17.22 26.47
N TYR A 875 17.47 -17.90 25.87
CA TYR A 875 16.07 -17.46 25.84
C TYR A 875 15.17 -18.20 26.84
N GLU A 876 15.71 -19.00 27.77
CA GLU A 876 14.94 -19.69 28.84
C GLU A 876 13.70 -20.47 28.34
N THR A 877 13.86 -21.31 27.31
CA THR A 877 12.73 -21.92 26.59
C THR A 877 11.99 -23.04 27.33
N GLU A 878 10.67 -23.14 27.14
CA GLU A 878 9.85 -24.26 27.62
C GLU A 878 9.90 -25.45 26.66
N LYS A 879 10.68 -26.48 27.00
CA LYS A 879 10.92 -27.65 26.12
C LYS A 879 9.77 -28.66 26.16
N THR A 880 8.99 -28.73 27.24
CA THR A 880 8.01 -29.80 27.48
C THR A 880 6.86 -29.74 26.49
N LEU A 881 6.21 -28.57 26.37
CA LEU A 881 5.09 -28.33 25.46
C LEU A 881 5.46 -28.66 24.01
N GLY A 882 6.66 -28.25 23.61
CA GLY A 882 7.19 -28.50 22.28
C GLY A 882 7.35 -29.98 21.93
N GLN A 883 7.88 -30.76 22.88
CA GLN A 883 8.04 -32.20 22.75
C GLN A 883 6.69 -32.93 22.68
N GLU A 884 5.70 -32.51 23.45
CA GLU A 884 4.36 -33.13 23.43
C GLU A 884 3.67 -32.98 22.06
N MET A 885 3.70 -31.77 21.50
CA MET A 885 3.15 -31.51 20.16
C MET A 885 3.87 -32.34 19.08
N ALA A 886 5.20 -32.39 19.14
CA ALA A 886 6.04 -33.16 18.23
C ALA A 886 5.75 -34.68 18.30
N LYS A 887 5.58 -35.23 19.52
CA LYS A 887 5.22 -36.63 19.76
C LYS A 887 3.83 -36.98 19.26
N MET A 888 2.86 -36.07 19.38
CA MET A 888 1.51 -36.29 18.84
C MET A 888 1.56 -36.48 17.31
N LEU A 889 2.32 -35.64 16.60
CA LEU A 889 2.50 -35.78 15.16
C LEU A 889 3.28 -37.05 14.80
N GLN A 890 4.33 -37.38 15.55
CA GLN A 890 5.07 -38.63 15.40
C GLN A 890 4.13 -39.84 15.50
N HIS A 891 3.29 -39.93 16.54
CA HIS A 891 2.36 -41.04 16.72
C HIS A 891 1.37 -41.16 15.54
N ARG A 892 0.91 -40.04 14.98
CA ARG A 892 -0.01 -40.04 13.84
C ARG A 892 0.68 -40.47 12.54
N LEU A 893 1.92 -40.05 12.32
CA LEU A 893 2.68 -40.37 11.10
C LEU A 893 3.37 -41.74 11.15
N PHE A 894 3.64 -42.26 12.35
CA PHE A 894 4.34 -43.53 12.61
C PHE A 894 3.60 -44.38 13.67
N PRO A 895 2.37 -44.87 13.41
CA PRO A 895 1.59 -45.66 14.37
C PRO A 895 2.29 -46.96 14.84
N GLU A 896 1.96 -47.41 16.06
CA GLU A 896 2.56 -48.60 16.70
C GLU A 896 2.41 -49.90 15.88
N ASP A 897 1.39 -50.00 15.03
CA ASP A 897 1.18 -51.14 14.14
C ASP A 897 2.18 -51.22 12.96
N LEU A 898 2.95 -50.13 12.71
CA LEU A 898 4.14 -50.14 11.85
C LEU A 898 5.40 -50.57 12.61
N VAL A 899 5.32 -50.74 13.94
CA VAL A 899 6.48 -50.93 14.84
C VAL A 899 6.82 -52.41 15.06
N THR A 900 5.90 -53.34 14.79
CA THR A 900 6.04 -54.75 15.19
C THR A 900 6.47 -55.72 14.08
N ALA A 901 6.64 -55.27 12.82
CA ALA A 901 7.06 -56.13 11.71
C ALA A 901 8.59 -56.12 11.51
N VAL A 902 9.22 -57.30 11.62
CA VAL A 902 10.68 -57.50 11.47
C VAL A 902 11.16 -57.43 10.01
N GLU A 903 10.23 -57.50 9.05
CA GLU A 903 10.48 -57.30 7.61
C GLU A 903 9.50 -56.25 7.07
N ALA A 904 9.98 -55.06 6.70
CA ALA A 904 9.14 -54.00 6.13
C ALA A 904 9.01 -54.19 4.60
N PRO A 905 7.81 -54.45 4.04
CA PRO A 905 7.59 -54.46 2.61
C PRO A 905 7.93 -53.11 1.97
N ALA A 906 8.30 -53.11 0.68
CA ALA A 906 8.70 -51.89 -0.03
C ALA A 906 7.69 -50.72 0.03
N TYR A 907 6.39 -51.02 0.17
CA TYR A 907 5.36 -50.00 0.39
C TYR A 907 5.39 -49.39 1.80
N GLU A 908 5.69 -50.17 2.84
CA GLU A 908 5.84 -49.66 4.20
C GLU A 908 7.10 -48.79 4.32
N ILE A 909 8.17 -49.13 3.59
CA ILE A 909 9.36 -48.26 3.45
C ILE A 909 8.98 -46.94 2.76
N LEU A 910 8.22 -46.99 1.66
CA LEU A 910 7.76 -45.79 0.97
C LEU A 910 6.89 -44.90 1.86
N LEU A 911 5.95 -45.49 2.62
CA LEU A 911 5.15 -44.77 3.61
C LEU A 911 6.02 -44.15 4.72
N THR A 912 7.02 -44.88 5.21
CA THR A 912 7.93 -44.39 6.25
C THR A 912 8.70 -43.16 5.77
N ILE A 913 9.23 -43.18 4.54
CA ILE A 913 9.92 -42.04 3.94
C ILE A 913 8.93 -40.87 3.70
N GLN A 914 7.69 -41.15 3.30
CA GLN A 914 6.65 -40.13 3.13
C GLN A 914 6.31 -39.46 4.45
N SER A 915 6.06 -40.24 5.49
CA SER A 915 5.81 -39.76 6.85
C SER A 915 6.99 -38.91 7.38
N PHE A 916 8.22 -39.35 7.12
CA PHE A 916 9.41 -38.59 7.50
C PHE A 916 9.51 -37.27 6.74
N PHE A 917 9.24 -37.25 5.43
CA PHE A 917 9.19 -36.02 4.64
C PHE A 917 8.15 -35.02 5.18
N VAL A 918 6.94 -35.49 5.48
CA VAL A 918 5.87 -34.66 6.09
C VAL A 918 6.30 -34.12 7.46
N TYR A 919 6.97 -34.94 8.27
CA TYR A 919 7.48 -34.52 9.56
C TYR A 919 8.58 -33.45 9.43
N LEU A 920 9.49 -33.60 8.45
CA LEU A 920 10.51 -32.57 8.18
C LEU A 920 9.89 -31.25 7.73
N SER A 921 8.81 -31.27 6.94
CA SER A 921 8.05 -30.06 6.59
C SER A 921 7.42 -29.38 7.81
N HIS A 922 7.06 -30.14 8.85
CA HIS A 922 6.64 -29.57 10.13
C HIS A 922 7.78 -28.77 10.78
N ILE A 923 9.01 -29.29 10.79
CA ILE A 923 10.18 -28.58 11.32
C ILE A 923 10.49 -27.33 10.47
N GLU A 924 10.51 -27.50 9.14
CA GLU A 924 10.75 -26.42 8.19
C GLU A 924 9.80 -25.23 8.40
N SER A 925 8.50 -25.48 8.55
CA SER A 925 7.49 -24.43 8.80
C SER A 925 7.78 -23.60 10.05
N ARG A 926 8.37 -24.21 11.09
CA ARG A 926 8.73 -23.51 12.33
C ARG A 926 9.96 -22.64 12.15
N LEU A 927 10.95 -23.11 11.40
CA LEU A 927 12.17 -22.37 11.06
C LEU A 927 11.86 -21.14 10.21
N HIS A 928 10.88 -21.23 9.31
CA HIS A 928 10.39 -20.08 8.53
C HIS A 928 9.90 -18.94 9.41
N ALA A 929 9.25 -19.23 10.54
CA ALA A 929 8.83 -18.23 11.51
C ALA A 929 9.99 -17.75 12.39
N LEU A 930 10.92 -18.63 12.78
CA LEU A 930 12.04 -18.26 13.67
C LEU A 930 13.05 -17.34 13.01
N ARG A 931 13.33 -17.49 11.71
CA ARG A 931 14.32 -16.68 11.01
C ARG A 931 14.05 -15.16 11.11
N PRO A 932 12.86 -14.65 10.75
CA PRO A 932 12.56 -13.23 10.90
C PRO A 932 12.52 -12.80 12.37
N THR A 933 12.13 -13.68 13.30
CA THR A 933 12.16 -13.39 14.74
C THR A 933 13.58 -13.20 15.26
N ALA A 934 14.54 -14.04 14.82
CA ALA A 934 15.95 -13.90 15.16
C ALA A 934 16.52 -12.57 14.64
N GLY A 935 16.14 -12.16 13.42
CA GLY A 935 16.49 -10.86 12.86
C GLY A 935 15.92 -9.69 13.69
N ALA A 936 14.64 -9.77 14.07
CA ALA A 936 13.98 -8.76 14.89
C ALA A 936 14.55 -8.65 16.32
N ALA A 937 15.15 -9.73 16.83
CA ALA A 937 15.84 -9.77 18.11
C ALA A 937 17.27 -9.19 18.05
N TRP A 938 17.79 -8.92 16.85
CA TRP A 938 19.17 -8.44 16.62
C TRP A 938 20.25 -9.38 17.15
N ASP A 939 19.98 -10.69 17.11
CA ASP A 939 20.90 -11.73 17.56
C ASP A 939 21.49 -12.47 16.36
N GLN A 940 22.71 -12.10 15.99
CA GLN A 940 23.40 -12.64 14.82
C GLN A 940 23.69 -14.14 14.94
N GLU A 941 24.05 -14.62 16.14
CA GLU A 941 24.31 -16.04 16.37
C GLU A 941 23.02 -16.85 16.26
N PHE A 942 21.90 -16.29 16.70
CA PHE A 942 20.58 -16.89 16.51
C PHE A 942 20.21 -16.98 15.03
N VAL A 943 20.40 -15.90 14.25
CA VAL A 943 20.16 -15.91 12.80
C VAL A 943 21.01 -16.98 12.10
N GLU A 944 22.32 -17.01 12.37
CA GLU A 944 23.24 -18.00 11.78
C GLU A 944 22.86 -19.44 12.15
N THR A 945 22.40 -19.64 13.39
CA THR A 945 21.93 -20.95 13.86
C THR A 945 20.66 -21.39 13.14
N VAL A 946 19.66 -20.51 12.99
CA VAL A 946 18.43 -20.83 12.26
C VAL A 946 18.72 -21.09 10.79
N ASP A 947 19.60 -20.30 10.16
CA ASP A 947 20.02 -20.49 8.76
C ASP A 947 20.72 -21.86 8.58
N PHE A 948 21.64 -22.22 9.49
CA PHE A 948 22.28 -23.54 9.48
C PHE A 948 21.25 -24.68 9.62
N VAL A 949 20.34 -24.59 10.59
CA VAL A 949 19.32 -25.63 10.83
C VAL A 949 18.38 -25.74 9.63
N THR A 950 18.01 -24.61 9.02
CA THR A 950 17.18 -24.58 7.80
C THR A 950 17.88 -25.28 6.64
N GLU A 951 19.17 -24.99 6.42
CA GLU A 951 19.97 -25.69 5.41
C GLU A 951 19.99 -27.20 5.66
N GLN A 952 20.21 -27.62 6.90
CA GLN A 952 20.23 -29.04 7.28
C GLN A 952 18.87 -29.72 7.08
N VAL A 953 17.77 -29.10 7.47
CA VAL A 953 16.42 -29.65 7.26
C VAL A 953 16.10 -29.77 5.77
N ASN A 954 16.44 -28.77 4.97
CA ASN A 954 16.27 -28.80 3.51
C ASN A 954 17.07 -29.95 2.88
N ARG A 955 18.31 -30.21 3.37
CA ARG A 955 19.10 -31.38 2.94
C ARG A 955 18.40 -32.70 3.26
N MET A 956 17.81 -32.83 4.44
CA MET A 956 17.07 -34.03 4.84
C MET A 956 15.81 -34.23 3.97
N GLN A 957 15.07 -33.14 3.69
CA GLN A 957 13.89 -33.18 2.82
C GLN A 957 14.23 -33.53 1.39
N ALA A 958 15.31 -32.97 0.84
CA ALA A 958 15.78 -33.28 -0.51
C ALA A 958 16.08 -34.78 -0.67
N TRP A 959 16.76 -35.37 0.31
CA TRP A 959 17.01 -36.82 0.34
C TRP A 959 15.71 -37.62 0.37
N ALA A 960 14.79 -37.31 1.29
CA ALA A 960 13.52 -38.02 1.40
C ALA A 960 12.68 -37.91 0.11
N LYS A 961 12.61 -36.71 -0.49
CA LYS A 961 11.91 -36.45 -1.76
C LYS A 961 12.51 -37.25 -2.92
N GLN A 962 13.84 -37.33 -3.01
CA GLN A 962 14.53 -38.14 -4.03
C GLN A 962 14.20 -39.63 -3.89
N GLN A 963 14.20 -40.15 -2.66
CA GLN A 963 13.88 -41.55 -2.40
C GLN A 963 12.41 -41.87 -2.71
N LEU A 964 11.47 -40.97 -2.40
CA LEU A 964 10.07 -41.09 -2.82
C LEU A 964 9.92 -41.14 -4.35
N GLY A 965 10.58 -40.21 -5.05
CA GLY A 965 10.52 -40.12 -6.50
C GLY A 965 11.07 -41.37 -7.20
N SER A 966 12.21 -41.87 -6.76
CA SER A 966 12.88 -43.04 -7.38
C SER A 966 12.17 -44.37 -7.11
N ARG A 967 11.57 -44.54 -5.93
CA ARG A 967 11.01 -45.84 -5.50
C ARG A 967 9.51 -45.99 -5.77
N SER A 968 8.77 -44.89 -5.81
CA SER A 968 7.30 -44.91 -6.00
C SER A 968 6.85 -45.65 -7.26
N THR A 969 7.52 -45.46 -8.40
CA THR A 969 7.15 -46.11 -9.66
C THR A 969 7.22 -47.64 -9.57
N GLN A 970 8.28 -48.17 -8.96
CA GLN A 970 8.46 -49.63 -8.83
C GLN A 970 7.50 -50.21 -7.78
N VAL A 971 7.32 -49.52 -6.65
CA VAL A 971 6.48 -49.96 -5.54
C VAL A 971 5.00 -49.96 -5.90
N LEU A 972 4.52 -48.96 -6.64
CA LEU A 972 3.10 -48.75 -6.92
C LEU A 972 2.60 -49.48 -8.18
N LEU A 973 3.48 -49.77 -9.13
CA LEU A 973 3.07 -50.34 -10.44
C LEU A 973 3.45 -51.81 -10.63
N VAL A 974 4.46 -52.32 -9.94
CA VAL A 974 4.95 -53.70 -10.15
C VAL A 974 4.21 -54.67 -9.22
N PRO A 975 3.49 -55.69 -9.76
CA PRO A 975 2.82 -56.68 -8.95
C PRO A 975 3.80 -57.44 -8.04
N ASN A 976 3.55 -57.40 -6.74
CA ASN A 976 4.37 -58.08 -5.73
C ASN A 976 3.52 -59.13 -5.00
N LYS A 977 4.10 -60.31 -4.73
CA LYS A 977 3.50 -61.39 -3.93
C LYS A 977 2.99 -60.94 -2.55
N HIS A 978 3.54 -59.86 -1.99
CA HIS A 978 3.12 -59.27 -0.72
C HIS A 978 1.91 -58.32 -0.83
N ALA A 979 1.50 -57.92 -2.03
CA ALA A 979 0.44 -56.91 -2.24
C ALA A 979 -0.94 -57.35 -1.73
N VAL A 980 -1.24 -58.65 -1.77
CA VAL A 980 -2.53 -59.19 -1.30
C VAL A 980 -2.68 -59.05 0.22
N GLY A 981 -1.65 -59.40 0.99
CA GLY A 981 -1.65 -59.22 2.45
C GLY A 981 -1.52 -57.75 2.89
N LEU A 982 -0.97 -56.90 2.02
CA LEU A 982 -0.88 -55.46 2.26
C LEU A 982 -2.26 -54.78 2.19
N LYS A 983 -3.11 -55.20 1.24
CA LYS A 983 -4.48 -54.69 1.08
C LYS A 983 -5.31 -54.95 2.35
N GLU A 984 -5.24 -56.15 2.90
CA GLU A 984 -5.95 -56.52 4.13
C GLU A 984 -5.50 -55.68 5.34
N ARG A 985 -4.19 -55.38 5.44
CA ARG A 985 -3.64 -54.49 6.49
C ARG A 985 -4.04 -53.03 6.31
N VAL A 986 -4.07 -52.53 5.07
CA VAL A 986 -4.53 -51.15 4.79
C VAL A 986 -6.02 -51.01 5.11
N GLU A 987 -6.82 -52.01 4.75
CA GLU A 987 -8.26 -52.05 5.07
C GLU A 987 -8.53 -52.20 6.57
N SER A 988 -7.69 -52.93 7.32
CA SER A 988 -7.79 -52.99 8.79
C SER A 988 -7.40 -51.66 9.45
N ARG A 989 -6.39 -50.95 8.92
CA ARG A 989 -5.99 -49.60 9.38
C ARG A 989 -7.07 -48.56 9.13
N ALA A 990 -7.74 -48.61 7.98
CA ALA A 990 -8.89 -47.74 7.68
C ALA A 990 -10.04 -47.93 8.69
N LYS A 991 -10.21 -49.15 9.22
CA LYS A 991 -11.22 -49.47 10.25
C LYS A 991 -10.81 -49.07 11.66
N LEU A 992 -9.51 -49.10 12.00
CA LEU A 992 -8.98 -48.65 13.29
C LEU A 992 -9.06 -47.11 13.44
N GLY A 993 -9.00 -46.35 12.34
CA GLY A 993 -9.30 -44.92 12.34
C GLY A 993 -10.77 -44.54 12.61
N MET A 994 -11.69 -45.53 12.66
CA MET A 994 -13.13 -45.33 12.89
C MET A 994 -13.61 -45.76 14.29
N ARG A 995 -12.72 -46.14 15.20
CA ARG A 995 -13.07 -46.44 16.60
C ARG A 995 -12.16 -45.68 17.57
N ASP A 996 -12.53 -44.43 17.86
CA ASP A 996 -12.92 -43.99 19.21
C ASP A 996 -13.46 -42.56 19.12
N SER A 997 -14.80 -42.44 19.10
CA SER A 997 -15.51 -41.16 19.21
C SER A 997 -16.53 -41.23 20.34
N SER A 998 -16.20 -41.94 21.42
CA SER A 998 -17.03 -42.06 22.62
C SER A 998 -16.32 -41.50 23.87
N HIS A 999 -16.20 -40.16 23.90
CA HIS A 999 -16.29 -39.25 25.08
C HIS A 999 -15.27 -39.36 26.26
N PRO A 1000 -15.20 -38.34 27.16
CA PRO A 1000 -14.81 -36.92 27.00
C PRO A 1000 -13.72 -36.50 28.04
N ASP A 1001 -13.44 -35.20 28.15
CA ASP A 1001 -12.64 -34.48 29.18
C ASP A 1001 -11.11 -34.34 28.95
N HIS A 1002 -10.70 -33.21 28.37
CA HIS A 1002 -10.04 -32.10 29.08
C HIS A 1002 -9.88 -30.85 28.21
#